data_AF-A0AB39Z4Q1-F1
#
_entry.id   AF-A0AB39Z4Q1-F1
#
_cell.length_a   1.000
_cell.length_b   1.000
_cell.length_c   1.000
_cell.angle_alpha   90.00
_cell.angle_beta   90.00
_cell.angle_gamma   90.00
#
_symmetry.space_group_name_H-M   'P 1'
#
loop_
_entity.id
_entity.type
_entity.pdbx_description
1 polymer ?
#
loop_
_entity_poly.entity_id
_entity_poly.type
_entity_poly.pdbx_seq_one_letter_code
_entity_poly.pdbx_strand_id
1 'polypeptide(L)'
;MKLSKISGIDYFRCQLLAWRICGALHLSERNFCSWATVACIVMFLPGPMLLGVLFSHEDPLETNYNFCTTITTMSNFVKFSLYVTQLTKLLDIQKLIAKLDARVSGKDQILRRENMSNHIQRISQLFLITYAILSICSGVLFIFERERSLPFPMWFPFDWKKSNIAYFGDLVFQEIAILSQALQNYPGDSFPPVALYLVSEQCQLLILRISKIGYGSGNLKKNEQDLVNCIEDQNSLYSILELIHTMISLPMMIQFLVIGVNIAVVLFGLIFYVNTLSDRLFYVCFLLAITLQTYPLCYYGSKVQESFEELHYAVFCSNWVDQSATYRGYMLILSERTKRQQILLAGNLVPIHLSTFVACCKGAYSFFTLMADRDGQGFFSKRDHPAQVSFPAICKNSVSERTKPDRMELTKILEIDYFRYQLIVWRICGALDLCKGNFWSWAMGLNIFTFLQTPMLLKAVFSFEDPMDNIFNFTLAITSLSTLLKFLMYLSQLTKLVDVRRIIKHLESRVSGEDQVLRHRKMSRHLQRLTMIFLVTYVIVFVNSSGSFLFKSERSLPLLMWFPFDWKKSLAAYIGALIFQLVGLFVQILHNFSGDSFPPLVLFSVSEQCHLLILRISKIGYGSKNLKKNEQDLVNCIEDQITLYSLLELIQTMISYPVMVQFLVIGVNTAVTLFGLIFYVEALSDRIFYVCFLLAITLQTYPLCYYGSKVQASFEDLHYAVFCSNWVDQSATYRGYMLILSERTKREQILFAGNLVPIHLSTFVACCKGAYSFFTLMADRDGQGVFSKRDHPTKVSF
;
A
#
# COMPACT_ATOMS: atom_id res chain seq x y z
N MET A 1 -26.10 -23.00 21.67
CA MET A 1 -24.67 -22.69 21.70
C MET A 1 -23.92 -23.77 22.50
N LYS A 2 -23.87 -25.02 22.01
CA LYS A 2 -22.96 -26.06 22.55
C LYS A 2 -21.51 -25.86 22.10
N LEU A 3 -21.29 -24.92 21.17
CA LEU A 3 -20.01 -24.59 20.52
C LEU A 3 -19.11 -23.62 21.29
N SER A 4 -19.65 -22.77 22.17
CA SER A 4 -18.85 -21.79 22.93
C SER A 4 -18.19 -22.35 24.19
N LYS A 5 -18.40 -23.63 24.50
CA LYS A 5 -17.86 -24.27 25.71
C LYS A 5 -16.52 -24.99 25.48
N ILE A 6 -16.07 -25.13 24.23
CA ILE A 6 -14.91 -25.97 23.87
C ILE A 6 -13.62 -25.15 23.65
N SER A 7 -13.72 -23.89 23.23
CA SER A 7 -12.59 -22.95 23.15
C SER A 7 -12.91 -21.68 23.93
N GLY A 8 -12.05 -21.26 24.85
CA GLY A 8 -12.25 -20.01 25.61
C GLY A 8 -12.25 -18.74 24.76
N ILE A 9 -11.91 -18.83 23.47
CA ILE A 9 -11.90 -17.75 22.48
C ILE A 9 -12.59 -18.27 21.20
N ASP A 10 -13.54 -17.49 20.68
CA ASP A 10 -14.26 -17.79 19.43
C ASP A 10 -13.83 -16.80 18.35
N TYR A 11 -12.88 -17.20 17.51
CA TYR A 11 -12.27 -16.35 16.48
C TYR A 11 -13.26 -15.95 15.37
N PHE A 12 -14.34 -16.70 15.16
CA PHE A 12 -15.31 -16.47 14.09
C PHE A 12 -16.67 -15.98 14.62
N ARG A 13 -16.71 -15.47 15.86
CA ARG A 13 -17.96 -15.10 16.55
C ARG A 13 -18.84 -14.14 15.75
N CYS A 14 -18.25 -13.09 15.16
CA CYS A 14 -18.98 -12.10 14.38
C CYS A 14 -19.54 -12.69 13.08
N GLN A 15 -18.75 -13.51 12.38
CA GLN A 15 -19.15 -14.18 11.15
C GLN A 15 -20.26 -15.21 11.41
N LEU A 16 -20.12 -16.02 12.47
CA LEU A 16 -21.13 -16.99 12.90
C LEU A 16 -22.45 -16.31 13.31
N LEU A 17 -22.37 -15.17 14.02
CA LEU A 17 -23.55 -14.40 14.36
C LEU A 17 -24.25 -13.88 13.09
N ALA A 18 -23.51 -13.30 12.15
CA ALA A 18 -24.06 -12.81 10.89
C ALA A 18 -24.69 -13.93 10.05
N TRP A 19 -24.00 -15.06 9.87
CA TRP A 19 -24.56 -16.24 9.19
C TRP A 19 -25.80 -16.81 9.90
N ARG A 20 -25.86 -16.74 11.22
CA ARG A 20 -27.05 -17.15 11.98
C ARG A 20 -28.24 -16.22 11.72
N ILE A 21 -28.02 -14.90 11.70
CA ILE A 21 -29.07 -13.92 11.39
C ILE A 21 -29.54 -14.09 9.94
N CYS A 22 -28.65 -14.40 9.00
CA CYS A 22 -29.00 -14.73 7.62
C CYS A 22 -29.71 -16.09 7.46
N GLY A 23 -29.87 -16.87 8.53
CA GLY A 23 -30.47 -18.22 8.46
C GLY A 23 -29.55 -19.32 7.89
N ALA A 24 -28.32 -18.98 7.48
CA ALA A 24 -27.37 -19.91 6.85
C ALA A 24 -27.07 -21.16 7.69
N LEU A 25 -26.99 -21.00 9.02
CA LEU A 25 -26.70 -22.10 9.94
C LEU A 25 -27.83 -23.15 9.94
N HIS A 26 -29.09 -22.71 9.95
CA HIS A 26 -30.25 -23.61 9.94
C HIS A 26 -30.40 -24.33 8.59
N LEU A 27 -30.06 -23.64 7.49
CA LEU A 27 -30.03 -24.22 6.14
C LEU A 27 -28.93 -25.29 6.01
N SER A 28 -27.75 -25.02 6.57
CA SER A 28 -26.63 -26.00 6.58
C SER A 28 -26.99 -27.27 7.37
N GLU A 29 -27.76 -27.12 8.46
CA GLU A 29 -28.30 -28.24 9.26
C GLU A 29 -29.54 -28.91 8.63
N ARG A 30 -29.93 -28.54 7.40
CA ARG A 30 -31.10 -29.06 6.66
C ARG A 30 -32.46 -28.79 7.33
N ASN A 31 -32.55 -27.76 8.17
CA ASN A 31 -33.80 -27.34 8.80
C ASN A 31 -34.53 -26.26 7.98
N PHE A 32 -35.25 -26.72 6.95
CA PHE A 32 -35.91 -25.86 5.95
C PHE A 32 -37.23 -25.21 6.43
N CYS A 33 -37.77 -25.60 7.59
CA CYS A 33 -39.06 -25.11 8.10
C CYS A 33 -38.94 -23.93 9.09
N SER A 34 -37.80 -23.22 9.09
CA SER A 34 -37.50 -22.14 10.06
C SER A 34 -37.59 -20.74 9.43
N TRP A 35 -37.62 -19.69 10.25
CA TRP A 35 -37.56 -18.26 9.84
C TRP A 35 -36.41 -17.95 8.84
N ALA A 36 -35.41 -18.83 8.74
CA ALA A 36 -34.32 -18.79 7.78
C ALA A 36 -34.76 -18.81 6.30
N THR A 37 -35.81 -19.54 5.93
CA THR A 37 -36.29 -19.58 4.53
C THR A 37 -36.98 -18.29 4.14
N VAL A 38 -37.77 -17.71 5.06
CA VAL A 38 -38.39 -16.39 4.88
C VAL A 38 -37.32 -15.29 4.79
N ALA A 39 -36.31 -15.33 5.66
CA ALA A 39 -35.18 -14.40 5.61
C ALA A 39 -34.43 -14.50 4.26
N CYS A 40 -34.19 -15.70 3.75
CA CYS A 40 -33.57 -15.91 2.43
C CYS A 40 -34.42 -15.36 1.28
N ILE A 41 -35.75 -15.57 1.30
CA ILE A 41 -36.64 -15.03 0.27
C ILE A 41 -36.58 -13.50 0.22
N VAL A 42 -36.64 -12.83 1.38
CA VAL A 42 -36.52 -11.37 1.48
C VAL A 42 -35.14 -10.89 1.00
N MET A 43 -34.10 -11.64 1.33
CA MET A 43 -32.72 -11.38 0.95
C MET A 43 -32.46 -11.51 -0.56
N PHE A 44 -33.21 -12.36 -1.27
CA PHE A 44 -33.04 -12.65 -2.69
C PHE A 44 -34.02 -11.91 -3.61
N LEU A 45 -35.10 -11.35 -3.05
CA LEU A 45 -36.09 -10.56 -3.77
C LEU A 45 -35.51 -9.39 -4.61
N PRO A 46 -34.45 -8.68 -4.17
CA PRO A 46 -33.88 -7.58 -4.96
C PRO A 46 -33.22 -8.01 -6.28
N GLY A 47 -32.70 -9.25 -6.37
CA GLY A 47 -31.99 -9.72 -7.56
C GLY A 47 -32.87 -9.76 -8.83
N PRO A 48 -34.03 -10.45 -8.80
CA PRO A 48 -34.99 -10.43 -9.90
C PRO A 48 -35.55 -9.03 -10.21
N MET A 49 -35.70 -8.17 -9.21
CA MET A 49 -36.18 -6.78 -9.40
C MET A 49 -35.16 -5.90 -10.11
N LEU A 50 -33.86 -6.12 -9.88
CA LEU A 50 -32.76 -5.48 -10.62
C LEU A 50 -32.64 -6.04 -12.04
N LEU A 51 -32.77 -7.36 -12.21
CA LEU A 51 -32.76 -8.01 -13.52
C LEU A 51 -33.89 -7.51 -14.42
N GLY A 52 -35.07 -7.25 -13.87
CA GLY A 52 -36.21 -6.67 -14.59
C GLY A 52 -35.97 -5.25 -15.11
N VAL A 53 -35.04 -4.49 -14.50
CA VAL A 53 -34.69 -3.13 -14.94
C VAL A 53 -33.60 -3.12 -16.01
N LEU A 54 -32.75 -4.15 -16.04
CA LEU A 54 -31.70 -4.30 -17.05
C LEU A 54 -32.24 -4.20 -18.50
N PHE A 55 -33.50 -4.60 -18.70
CA PHE A 55 -34.14 -4.66 -20.02
C PHE A 55 -35.17 -3.54 -20.27
N SER A 56 -35.34 -2.58 -19.34
CA SER A 56 -36.46 -1.62 -19.38
C SER A 56 -36.09 -0.17 -19.68
N HIS A 57 -34.80 0.21 -19.67
CA HIS A 57 -34.37 1.60 -19.86
C HIS A 57 -33.58 1.77 -21.17
N GLU A 58 -33.84 2.87 -21.88
CA GLU A 58 -33.14 3.26 -23.11
C GLU A 58 -31.79 3.95 -22.83
N ASP A 59 -31.54 4.39 -21.58
CA ASP A 59 -30.31 5.10 -21.20
C ASP A 59 -29.11 4.14 -20.93
N PRO A 60 -27.99 4.28 -21.66
CA PRO A 60 -26.83 3.38 -21.54
C PRO A 60 -26.17 3.40 -20.16
N LEU A 61 -26.21 4.54 -19.47
CA LEU A 61 -25.61 4.72 -18.14
C LEU A 61 -26.31 3.87 -17.08
N GLU A 62 -27.64 4.02 -17.00
CA GLU A 62 -28.44 3.30 -16.02
C GLU A 62 -28.37 1.80 -16.29
N THR A 63 -28.38 1.40 -17.56
CA THR A 63 -28.20 0.00 -17.98
C THR A 63 -26.86 -0.57 -17.53
N ASN A 64 -25.74 0.16 -17.68
CA ASN A 64 -24.42 -0.28 -17.22
C ASN A 64 -24.33 -0.40 -15.68
N TYR A 65 -24.90 0.57 -14.96
CA TYR A 65 -24.97 0.53 -13.50
C TYR A 65 -25.82 -0.66 -13.00
N ASN A 66 -26.98 -0.87 -13.61
CA ASN A 66 -27.90 -1.97 -13.31
C ASN A 66 -27.30 -3.32 -13.64
N PHE A 67 -26.50 -3.41 -14.70
CA PHE A 67 -25.73 -4.60 -15.03
C PHE A 67 -24.73 -4.95 -13.93
N CYS A 68 -23.96 -3.98 -13.45
CA CYS A 68 -22.97 -4.19 -12.39
C CYS A 68 -23.61 -4.61 -11.07
N THR A 69 -24.69 -3.94 -10.66
CA THR A 69 -25.42 -4.28 -9.42
C THR A 69 -26.12 -5.64 -9.52
N THR A 70 -26.69 -5.99 -10.68
CA THR A 70 -27.29 -7.31 -10.93
C THR A 70 -26.25 -8.43 -10.89
N ILE A 71 -25.12 -8.27 -11.58
CA ILE A 71 -24.04 -9.28 -11.54
C ILE A 71 -23.50 -9.44 -10.13
N THR A 72 -23.34 -8.35 -9.39
CA THR A 72 -22.84 -8.37 -8.00
C THR A 72 -23.81 -9.10 -7.08
N THR A 73 -25.11 -8.83 -7.18
CA THR A 73 -26.14 -9.50 -6.37
C THR A 73 -26.25 -10.99 -6.71
N MET A 74 -26.23 -11.36 -7.99
CA MET A 74 -26.22 -12.77 -8.43
C MET A 74 -24.94 -13.51 -7.99
N SER A 75 -23.78 -12.87 -8.09
CA SER A 75 -22.50 -13.41 -7.61
C SER A 75 -22.55 -13.72 -6.11
N ASN A 76 -23.06 -12.77 -5.32
CA ASN A 76 -23.19 -12.92 -3.88
C ASN A 76 -24.19 -14.02 -3.48
N PHE A 77 -25.28 -14.17 -4.24
CA PHE A 77 -26.21 -15.30 -4.08
C PHE A 77 -25.51 -16.66 -4.21
N VAL A 78 -24.71 -16.82 -5.27
CA VAL A 78 -23.97 -18.06 -5.51
C VAL A 78 -22.94 -18.30 -4.41
N LYS A 79 -22.18 -17.26 -4.01
CA LYS A 79 -21.21 -17.34 -2.92
C LYS A 79 -21.87 -17.76 -1.60
N PHE A 80 -22.98 -17.13 -1.22
CA PHE A 80 -23.74 -17.47 -0.02
C PHE A 80 -24.18 -18.92 -0.03
N SER A 81 -24.75 -19.39 -1.15
CA SER A 81 -25.18 -20.78 -1.33
C SER A 81 -24.01 -21.76 -1.16
N LEU A 82 -22.86 -21.45 -1.76
CA LEU A 82 -21.64 -22.27 -1.61
C LEU A 82 -21.18 -22.32 -0.15
N TYR A 83 -21.19 -21.20 0.58
CA TYR A 83 -20.83 -21.19 2.00
C TYR A 83 -21.80 -22.00 2.86
N VAL A 84 -23.11 -21.89 2.63
CA VAL A 84 -24.14 -22.66 3.37
C VAL A 84 -23.90 -24.16 3.27
N THR A 85 -23.54 -24.67 2.08
CA THR A 85 -23.29 -26.11 1.87
C THR A 85 -22.06 -26.63 2.62
N GLN A 86 -21.11 -25.76 2.95
CA GLN A 86 -19.83 -26.14 3.55
C GLN A 86 -19.66 -25.66 5.00
N LEU A 87 -20.65 -24.97 5.55
CA LEU A 87 -20.54 -24.29 6.84
C LEU A 87 -20.26 -25.24 8.02
N THR A 88 -20.66 -26.52 7.91
CA THR A 88 -20.36 -27.55 8.92
C THR A 88 -18.86 -27.79 9.08
N LYS A 89 -18.04 -27.64 8.03
CA LYS A 89 -16.58 -27.77 8.08
C LYS A 89 -15.93 -26.75 9.02
N LEU A 90 -16.58 -25.60 9.24
CA LEU A 90 -16.11 -24.58 10.17
C LEU A 90 -16.00 -25.11 11.61
N LEU A 91 -16.87 -26.06 11.98
CA LEU A 91 -16.84 -26.71 13.29
C LEU A 91 -15.56 -27.54 13.46
N ASP A 92 -15.14 -28.22 12.39
CA ASP A 92 -13.93 -29.06 12.42
C ASP A 92 -12.67 -28.18 12.41
N ILE A 93 -12.68 -27.08 11.67
CA ILE A 93 -11.64 -26.03 11.75
C ILE A 93 -11.51 -25.52 13.19
N GLN A 94 -12.62 -25.16 13.85
CA GLN A 94 -12.61 -24.67 15.24
C GLN A 94 -12.09 -25.72 16.22
N LYS A 95 -12.45 -27.00 16.06
CA LYS A 95 -11.91 -28.09 16.91
C LYS A 95 -10.40 -28.27 16.74
N LEU A 96 -9.90 -28.24 15.50
CA LEU A 96 -8.47 -28.37 15.22
C LEU A 96 -7.69 -27.16 15.76
N ILE A 97 -8.22 -25.95 15.63
CA ILE A 97 -7.62 -24.75 16.22
C ILE A 97 -7.62 -24.85 17.74
N ALA A 98 -8.71 -25.31 18.37
CA ALA A 98 -8.76 -25.51 19.82
C ALA A 98 -7.68 -26.49 20.31
N LYS A 99 -7.41 -27.56 19.53
CA LYS A 99 -6.31 -28.50 19.80
C LYS A 99 -4.93 -27.78 19.75
N LEU A 100 -4.70 -26.94 18.74
CA LEU A 100 -3.44 -26.19 18.60
C LEU A 100 -3.25 -25.12 19.69
N ASP A 101 -4.35 -24.44 20.04
CA ASP A 101 -4.41 -23.41 21.08
C ASP A 101 -4.18 -24.00 22.48
N ALA A 102 -4.62 -25.23 22.74
CA ALA A 102 -4.39 -25.92 24.02
C ALA A 102 -2.90 -26.14 24.32
N ARG A 103 -2.05 -26.12 23.28
CA ARG A 103 -0.60 -26.26 23.41
C ARG A 103 0.16 -24.94 23.61
N VAL A 104 -0.53 -23.81 23.58
CA VAL A 104 0.10 -22.49 23.76
C VAL A 104 0.64 -22.39 25.19
N SER A 105 1.95 -22.22 25.30
CA SER A 105 2.64 -22.15 26.59
C SER A 105 3.81 -21.15 26.55
N GLY A 106 4.02 -20.46 27.67
CA GLY A 106 5.05 -19.42 27.78
C GLY A 106 4.58 -18.01 27.39
N LYS A 107 5.28 -17.00 27.91
CA LYS A 107 4.89 -15.58 27.79
C LYS A 107 4.79 -15.12 26.33
N ASP A 108 5.77 -15.47 25.49
CA ASP A 108 5.80 -15.06 24.08
C ASP A 108 4.63 -15.63 23.26
N GLN A 109 4.29 -16.91 23.49
CA GLN A 109 3.20 -17.56 22.75
C GLN A 109 1.83 -17.03 23.18
N ILE A 110 1.65 -16.75 24.48
CA ILE A 110 0.41 -16.14 25.01
C ILE A 110 0.22 -14.75 24.43
N LEU A 111 1.26 -13.90 24.48
CA LEU A 111 1.21 -12.54 23.92
C LEU A 111 0.89 -12.57 22.42
N ARG A 112 1.48 -13.50 21.66
CA ARG A 112 1.20 -13.64 20.24
C ARG A 112 -0.24 -14.09 19.96
N ARG A 113 -0.78 -15.01 20.76
CA ARG A 113 -2.19 -15.44 20.68
C ARG A 113 -3.16 -14.30 20.99
N GLU A 114 -2.87 -13.48 21.99
CA GLU A 114 -3.67 -12.30 22.32
C GLU A 114 -3.64 -11.28 21.17
N ASN A 115 -2.46 -11.00 20.63
CA ASN A 115 -2.31 -10.11 19.46
C ASN A 115 -3.04 -10.64 18.23
N MET A 116 -2.99 -11.95 17.98
CA MET A 116 -3.74 -12.62 16.92
C MET A 116 -5.25 -12.42 17.09
N SER A 117 -5.80 -12.66 18.29
CA SER A 117 -7.22 -12.44 18.59
C SER A 117 -7.64 -10.98 18.38
N ASN A 118 -6.85 -10.03 18.90
CA ASN A 118 -7.12 -8.60 18.76
C ASN A 118 -7.05 -8.14 17.28
N HIS A 119 -6.15 -8.72 16.49
CA HIS A 119 -6.07 -8.41 15.06
C HIS A 119 -7.27 -8.97 14.29
N ILE A 120 -7.69 -10.21 14.56
CA ILE A 120 -8.89 -10.82 13.96
C ILE A 120 -10.14 -9.99 14.23
N GLN A 121 -10.30 -9.49 15.47
CA GLN A 121 -11.41 -8.62 15.83
C GLN A 121 -11.35 -7.28 15.08
N ARG A 122 -10.17 -6.65 14.98
CA ARG A 122 -10.00 -5.41 14.23
C ARG A 122 -10.31 -5.56 12.74
N ILE A 123 -9.87 -6.64 12.09
CA ILE A 123 -10.22 -6.93 10.69
C ILE A 123 -11.74 -7.07 10.57
N SER A 124 -12.36 -7.90 11.41
CA SER A 124 -13.81 -8.13 11.36
C SER A 124 -14.60 -6.83 11.57
N GLN A 125 -14.17 -5.97 12.50
CA GLN A 125 -14.75 -4.64 12.72
C GLN A 125 -14.55 -3.71 11.52
N LEU A 126 -13.39 -3.73 10.87
CA LEU A 126 -13.10 -2.91 9.69
C LEU A 126 -14.06 -3.26 8.53
N PHE A 127 -14.29 -4.55 8.27
CA PHE A 127 -15.29 -4.99 7.29
C PHE A 127 -16.70 -4.49 7.68
N LEU A 128 -17.11 -4.67 8.94
CA LEU A 128 -18.42 -4.24 9.42
C LEU A 128 -18.65 -2.73 9.28
N ILE A 129 -17.68 -1.92 9.68
CA ILE A 129 -17.72 -0.46 9.54
C ILE A 129 -17.83 -0.06 8.07
N THR A 130 -17.11 -0.73 7.18
CA THR A 130 -17.13 -0.40 5.75
C THR A 130 -18.49 -0.69 5.12
N TYR A 131 -19.11 -1.84 5.42
CA TYR A 131 -20.47 -2.11 4.95
C TYR A 131 -21.49 -1.16 5.57
N ALA A 132 -21.34 -0.78 6.85
CA ALA A 132 -22.21 0.19 7.48
C ALA A 132 -22.10 1.59 6.84
N ILE A 133 -20.89 2.05 6.54
CA ILE A 133 -20.67 3.31 5.81
C ILE A 133 -21.32 3.24 4.42
N LEU A 134 -21.17 2.12 3.70
CA LEU A 134 -21.76 1.96 2.38
C LEU A 134 -23.30 2.04 2.44
N SER A 135 -23.93 1.37 3.40
CA SER A 135 -25.38 1.44 3.61
C SER A 135 -25.85 2.84 4.05
N ILE A 136 -25.10 3.53 4.91
CA ILE A 136 -25.45 4.91 5.30
C ILE A 136 -25.30 5.86 4.11
N CYS A 137 -24.24 5.70 3.30
CA CYS A 137 -24.03 6.51 2.11
C CYS A 137 -25.14 6.28 1.07
N SER A 138 -25.60 5.05 0.87
CA SER A 138 -26.72 4.76 -0.05
C SER A 138 -28.03 5.38 0.41
N GLY A 139 -28.31 5.43 1.71
CA GLY A 139 -29.57 5.98 2.20
C GLY A 139 -29.56 7.50 2.35
N VAL A 140 -28.54 8.05 3.00
CA VAL A 140 -28.52 9.47 3.41
C VAL A 140 -28.28 10.40 2.22
N LEU A 141 -27.43 10.02 1.25
CA LEU A 141 -27.07 10.90 0.14
C LEU A 141 -28.27 11.18 -0.80
N PHE A 142 -29.21 10.24 -0.91
CA PHE A 142 -30.39 10.35 -1.80
C PHE A 142 -31.59 11.03 -1.14
N ILE A 143 -31.67 11.09 0.19
CA ILE A 143 -32.74 11.83 0.90
C ILE A 143 -32.67 13.35 0.64
N PHE A 144 -31.47 13.87 0.36
CA PHE A 144 -31.23 15.31 0.17
C PHE A 144 -31.24 15.77 -1.29
N GLU A 145 -31.55 14.89 -2.25
CA GLU A 145 -31.68 15.28 -3.66
C GLU A 145 -32.97 16.06 -3.94
N ARG A 146 -32.87 17.05 -4.84
CA ARG A 146 -33.98 17.95 -5.19
C ARG A 146 -35.04 17.26 -6.05
N GLU A 147 -34.66 16.22 -6.78
CA GLU A 147 -35.54 15.39 -7.60
C GLU A 147 -35.72 14.03 -6.94
N ARG A 148 -36.91 13.41 -7.11
CA ARG A 148 -37.19 12.09 -6.55
C ARG A 148 -36.41 11.04 -7.32
N SER A 149 -35.32 10.57 -6.72
CA SER A 149 -34.44 9.51 -7.21
C SER A 149 -34.44 8.34 -6.22
N LEU A 150 -34.17 7.13 -6.71
CA LEU A 150 -33.96 5.96 -5.87
C LEU A 150 -32.47 5.58 -5.91
N PRO A 151 -31.87 5.16 -4.77
CA PRO A 151 -30.47 4.72 -4.73
C PRO A 151 -30.13 3.62 -5.74
N PHE A 152 -31.08 2.71 -5.96
CA PHE A 152 -31.00 1.69 -7.01
C PHE A 152 -32.30 1.71 -7.82
N PRO A 153 -32.24 1.83 -9.16
CA PRO A 153 -33.44 1.71 -9.97
C PRO A 153 -33.85 0.23 -9.99
N MET A 154 -34.95 -0.08 -9.29
CA MET A 154 -35.57 -1.40 -9.22
C MET A 154 -36.95 -1.37 -9.87
N TRP A 155 -37.35 -2.49 -10.46
CA TRP A 155 -38.68 -2.60 -11.04
C TRP A 155 -39.70 -2.87 -9.93
N PHE A 156 -40.71 -2.01 -9.83
CA PHE A 156 -41.83 -2.17 -8.92
C PHE A 156 -43.13 -2.32 -9.73
N PRO A 157 -44.11 -3.10 -9.25
CA PRO A 157 -45.40 -3.30 -9.94
C PRO A 157 -46.33 -2.07 -9.89
N PHE A 158 -45.89 -0.93 -9.35
CA PHE A 158 -46.65 0.31 -9.21
C PHE A 158 -45.78 1.56 -9.42
N ASP A 159 -46.40 2.69 -9.77
CA ASP A 159 -45.71 3.96 -10.04
C ASP A 159 -45.37 4.73 -8.75
N TRP A 160 -44.15 4.53 -8.26
CA TRP A 160 -43.65 5.18 -7.03
C TRP A 160 -43.49 6.70 -7.15
N LYS A 161 -43.28 7.22 -8.38
CA LYS A 161 -43.14 8.66 -8.64
C LYS A 161 -44.42 9.46 -8.35
N LYS A 162 -45.60 8.81 -8.37
CA LYS A 162 -46.90 9.48 -8.27
C LYS A 162 -47.34 9.80 -6.83
N SER A 163 -46.86 9.08 -5.81
CA SER A 163 -47.31 9.24 -4.43
C SER A 163 -46.14 9.33 -3.45
N ASN A 164 -46.21 10.27 -2.50
CA ASN A 164 -45.20 10.38 -1.43
C ASN A 164 -45.13 9.11 -0.58
N ILE A 165 -46.28 8.49 -0.29
CA ILE A 165 -46.34 7.28 0.54
C ILE A 165 -45.70 6.10 -0.19
N ALA A 166 -45.91 5.99 -1.51
CA ALA A 166 -45.29 4.96 -2.33
C ALA A 166 -43.76 5.16 -2.41
N TYR A 167 -43.32 6.40 -2.67
CA TYR A 167 -41.90 6.75 -2.69
C TYR A 167 -41.18 6.45 -1.36
N PHE A 168 -41.74 6.86 -0.22
CA PHE A 168 -41.17 6.54 1.09
C PHE A 168 -41.21 5.05 1.41
N GLY A 169 -42.29 4.35 1.01
CA GLY A 169 -42.40 2.90 1.15
C GLY A 169 -41.30 2.16 0.40
N ASP A 170 -41.01 2.57 -0.82
CA ASP A 170 -39.95 1.97 -1.64
C ASP A 170 -38.56 2.30 -1.11
N LEU A 171 -38.32 3.53 -0.67
CA LEU A 171 -37.04 3.91 -0.07
C LEU A 171 -36.74 3.07 1.19
N VAL A 172 -37.76 2.85 2.04
CA VAL A 172 -37.64 1.97 3.22
C VAL A 172 -37.39 0.51 2.80
N PHE A 173 -38.08 0.02 1.77
CA PHE A 173 -37.85 -1.32 1.24
C PHE A 173 -36.42 -1.49 0.71
N GLN A 174 -35.92 -0.52 -0.07
CA GLN A 174 -34.56 -0.55 -0.62
C GLN A 174 -33.51 -0.54 0.48
N GLU A 175 -33.67 0.28 1.52
CA GLU A 175 -32.76 0.30 2.66
C GLU A 175 -32.74 -1.04 3.41
N ILE A 176 -33.90 -1.66 3.64
CA ILE A 176 -33.98 -3.00 4.24
C ILE A 176 -33.28 -4.04 3.34
N ALA A 177 -33.46 -3.95 2.02
CA ALA A 177 -32.81 -4.83 1.06
C ALA A 177 -31.28 -4.68 1.07
N ILE A 178 -30.77 -3.45 1.06
CA ILE A 178 -29.34 -3.14 1.11
C ILE A 178 -28.71 -3.65 2.41
N LEU A 179 -29.35 -3.38 3.55
CA LEU A 179 -28.90 -3.87 4.86
C LEU A 179 -28.87 -5.40 4.90
N SER A 180 -29.88 -6.05 4.32
CA SER A 180 -29.96 -7.52 4.25
C SER A 180 -28.89 -8.11 3.33
N GLN A 181 -28.54 -7.45 2.22
CA GLN A 181 -27.42 -7.86 1.35
C GLN A 181 -26.07 -7.62 2.02
N ALA A 182 -25.87 -6.47 2.66
CA ALA A 182 -24.65 -6.15 3.40
C ALA A 182 -24.39 -7.19 4.51
N LEU A 183 -25.44 -7.61 5.21
CA LEU A 183 -25.35 -8.63 6.26
C LEU A 183 -24.98 -10.03 5.71
N GLN A 184 -25.40 -10.39 4.49
CA GLN A 184 -25.00 -11.63 3.83
C GLN A 184 -23.57 -11.59 3.29
N ASN A 185 -23.16 -10.45 2.73
CA ASN A 185 -21.85 -10.27 2.12
C ASN A 185 -20.76 -10.20 3.19
N TYR A 186 -21.04 -9.54 4.31
CA TYR A 186 -20.10 -9.38 5.42
C TYR A 186 -19.40 -10.69 5.84
N PRO A 187 -20.10 -11.78 6.21
CA PRO A 187 -19.44 -13.01 6.61
C PRO A 187 -18.77 -13.73 5.43
N GLY A 188 -19.30 -13.62 4.21
CA GLY A 188 -18.71 -14.20 3.01
C GLY A 188 -17.37 -13.57 2.62
N ASP A 189 -17.23 -12.26 2.80
CA ASP A 189 -16.03 -11.51 2.42
C ASP A 189 -15.02 -11.39 3.57
N SER A 190 -15.47 -11.37 4.82
CA SER A 190 -14.59 -11.30 6.00
C SER A 190 -14.06 -12.65 6.48
N PHE A 191 -14.76 -13.76 6.24
CA PHE A 191 -14.31 -15.09 6.67
C PHE A 191 -12.98 -15.52 6.03
N PRO A 192 -12.81 -15.47 4.69
CA PRO A 192 -11.56 -15.89 4.04
C PRO A 192 -10.29 -15.20 4.57
N PRO A 193 -10.19 -13.85 4.63
CA PRO A 193 -8.98 -13.20 5.15
C PRO A 193 -8.74 -13.53 6.63
N VAL A 194 -9.78 -13.60 7.46
CA VAL A 194 -9.64 -13.96 8.88
C VAL A 194 -9.13 -15.39 9.05
N ALA A 195 -9.66 -16.34 8.27
CA ALA A 195 -9.26 -17.73 8.31
C ALA A 195 -7.80 -17.92 7.86
N LEU A 196 -7.39 -17.25 6.78
CA LEU A 196 -6.00 -17.29 6.29
C LEU A 196 -5.03 -16.66 7.29
N TYR A 197 -5.36 -15.50 7.85
CA TYR A 197 -4.55 -14.87 8.89
C TYR A 197 -4.37 -15.80 10.10
N LEU A 198 -5.47 -16.43 10.55
CA LEU A 198 -5.43 -17.37 11.67
C LEU A 198 -4.50 -18.56 11.39
N VAL A 199 -4.56 -19.16 10.20
CA VAL A 199 -3.63 -20.24 9.82
C VAL A 199 -2.19 -19.77 9.80
N SER A 200 -1.93 -18.58 9.25
CA SER A 200 -0.59 -18.00 9.22
C SER A 200 -0.02 -17.84 10.64
N GLU A 201 -0.79 -17.28 11.57
CA GLU A 201 -0.33 -17.11 12.95
C GLU A 201 -0.21 -18.43 13.72
N GLN A 202 -1.06 -19.42 13.45
CA GLN A 202 -0.89 -20.78 14.01
C GLN A 202 0.39 -21.45 13.49
N CYS A 203 0.74 -21.24 12.21
CA CYS A 203 2.03 -21.67 11.65
C CYS A 203 3.20 -21.00 12.38
N GLN A 204 3.08 -19.71 12.66
CA GLN A 204 4.09 -18.95 13.38
C GLN A 204 4.25 -19.39 14.85
N LEU A 205 3.17 -19.77 15.52
CA LEU A 205 3.23 -20.39 16.84
C LEU A 205 3.94 -21.75 16.80
N LEU A 206 3.72 -22.54 15.74
CA LEU A 206 4.45 -23.79 15.51
C LEU A 206 5.95 -23.55 15.26
N ILE A 207 6.31 -22.52 14.47
CA ILE A 207 7.69 -22.07 14.25
C ILE A 207 8.40 -21.76 15.57
N LEU A 208 7.75 -21.01 16.46
CA LEU A 208 8.28 -20.67 17.78
C LEU A 208 8.48 -21.90 18.68
N ARG A 209 7.63 -22.92 18.55
CA ARG A 209 7.78 -24.17 19.30
C ARG A 209 8.97 -24.97 18.78
N ILE A 210 9.06 -25.18 17.47
CA ILE A 210 10.11 -25.98 16.83
C ILE A 210 11.50 -25.37 17.07
N SER A 211 11.64 -24.06 16.87
CA SER A 211 12.92 -23.35 17.05
C SER A 211 13.47 -23.39 18.48
N LYS A 212 12.60 -23.58 19.49
CA LYS A 212 13.02 -23.70 20.90
C LYS A 212 13.42 -25.12 21.30
N ILE A 213 13.16 -26.13 20.45
CA ILE A 213 13.47 -27.53 20.79
C ILE A 213 14.99 -27.72 20.91
N GLY A 214 15.41 -28.31 22.03
CA GLY A 214 16.80 -28.71 22.29
C GLY A 214 17.70 -27.63 22.91
N TYR A 215 17.21 -26.41 23.16
CA TYR A 215 17.95 -25.34 23.86
C TYR A 215 17.73 -25.29 25.39
N GLY A 216 16.85 -26.13 25.95
CA GLY A 216 16.64 -26.27 27.40
C GLY A 216 17.28 -27.54 28.00
N SER A 217 17.48 -27.58 29.32
CA SER A 217 17.91 -28.80 30.05
C SER A 217 16.77 -29.83 30.09
N GLY A 218 16.91 -31.13 29.85
CA GLY A 218 18.07 -31.99 29.61
C GLY A 218 17.57 -33.45 29.50
N ASN A 219 16.69 -33.74 28.52
CA ASN A 219 16.23 -35.09 28.26
C ASN A 219 15.91 -35.30 26.75
N LEU A 220 16.76 -36.07 26.07
CA LEU A 220 16.66 -36.35 24.62
C LEU A 220 15.32 -36.98 24.25
N LYS A 221 14.76 -37.86 25.10
CA LYS A 221 13.45 -38.49 24.85
C LYS A 221 12.30 -37.48 24.89
N LYS A 222 12.41 -36.46 25.73
CA LYS A 222 11.40 -35.39 25.81
C LYS A 222 11.43 -34.52 24.56
N ASN A 223 12.63 -34.14 24.10
CA ASN A 223 12.80 -33.39 22.86
C ASN A 223 12.27 -34.16 21.64
N GLU A 224 12.47 -35.49 21.61
CA GLU A 224 11.90 -36.37 20.59
C GLU A 224 10.37 -36.36 20.63
N GLN A 225 9.76 -36.51 21.82
CA GLN A 225 8.31 -36.44 21.96
C GLN A 225 7.75 -35.05 21.59
N ASP A 226 8.44 -33.98 21.95
CA ASP A 226 8.05 -32.61 21.61
C ASP A 226 8.09 -32.38 20.09
N LEU A 227 9.07 -32.97 19.38
CA LEU A 227 9.13 -32.95 17.92
C LEU A 227 7.97 -33.73 17.29
N VAL A 228 7.66 -34.94 17.79
CA VAL A 228 6.51 -35.73 17.33
C VAL A 228 5.21 -34.96 17.51
N ASN A 229 5.02 -34.32 18.67
CA ASN A 229 3.86 -33.47 18.92
C ASN A 229 3.82 -32.29 17.92
N CYS A 230 4.96 -31.69 17.57
CA CYS A 230 5.01 -30.63 16.55
C CYS A 230 4.68 -31.14 15.14
N ILE A 231 5.02 -32.39 14.81
CA ILE A 231 4.60 -33.03 13.55
C ILE A 231 3.08 -33.25 13.54
N GLU A 232 2.48 -33.63 14.67
CA GLU A 232 1.02 -33.71 14.79
C GLU A 232 0.32 -32.35 14.67
N ASP A 233 0.91 -31.29 15.25
CA ASP A 233 0.43 -29.92 15.09
C ASP A 233 0.51 -29.50 13.62
N GLN A 234 1.61 -29.82 12.93
CA GLN A 234 1.78 -29.56 11.51
C GLN A 234 0.72 -30.27 10.66
N ASN A 235 0.43 -31.54 10.96
CA ASN A 235 -0.65 -32.28 10.31
C ASN A 235 -2.01 -31.62 10.54
N SER A 236 -2.28 -31.17 11.77
CA SER A 236 -3.52 -30.47 12.11
C SER A 236 -3.62 -29.14 11.35
N LEU A 237 -2.51 -28.42 11.20
CA LEU A 237 -2.44 -27.18 10.44
C LEU A 237 -2.69 -27.39 8.94
N TYR A 238 -2.11 -28.44 8.33
CA TYR A 238 -2.40 -28.80 6.95
C TYR A 238 -3.88 -29.18 6.76
N SER A 239 -4.47 -29.93 7.70
CA SER A 239 -5.90 -30.24 7.66
C SER A 239 -6.77 -28.99 7.75
N ILE A 240 -6.41 -28.02 8.61
CA ILE A 240 -7.12 -26.73 8.68
C ILE A 240 -7.00 -25.97 7.34
N LEU A 241 -5.78 -25.90 6.78
CA LEU A 241 -5.52 -25.21 5.52
C LEU A 241 -6.33 -25.82 4.36
N GLU A 242 -6.39 -27.15 4.28
CA GLU A 242 -7.18 -27.89 3.28
C GLU A 242 -8.68 -27.63 3.45
N LEU A 243 -9.20 -27.69 4.68
CA LEU A 243 -10.60 -27.38 4.96
C LEU A 243 -10.95 -25.93 4.55
N ILE A 244 -10.09 -24.97 4.89
CA ILE A 244 -10.27 -23.57 4.48
C ILE A 244 -10.19 -23.44 2.96
N HIS A 245 -9.21 -24.06 2.31
CA HIS A 245 -9.04 -24.02 0.85
C HIS A 245 -10.30 -24.52 0.14
N THR A 246 -10.87 -25.66 0.57
CA THR A 246 -12.11 -26.17 -0.02
C THR A 246 -13.31 -25.24 0.19
N MET A 247 -13.39 -24.54 1.32
CA MET A 247 -14.45 -23.57 1.61
C MET A 247 -14.32 -22.28 0.79
N ILE A 248 -13.09 -21.79 0.55
CA ILE A 248 -12.87 -20.50 -0.12
C ILE A 248 -12.63 -20.63 -1.64
N SER A 249 -12.23 -21.79 -2.15
CA SER A 249 -11.77 -21.97 -3.53
C SER A 249 -12.78 -21.45 -4.58
N LEU A 250 -14.01 -21.98 -4.59
CA LEU A 250 -15.03 -21.56 -5.57
C LEU A 250 -15.60 -20.16 -5.31
N PRO A 251 -15.97 -19.78 -4.06
CA PRO A 251 -16.44 -18.42 -3.77
C PRO A 251 -15.46 -17.32 -4.18
N MET A 252 -14.15 -17.54 -3.99
CA MET A 252 -13.12 -16.56 -4.34
C MET A 252 -12.87 -16.50 -5.85
N MET A 253 -13.05 -17.61 -6.58
CA MET A 253 -13.00 -17.59 -8.05
C MET A 253 -14.09 -16.67 -8.62
N ILE A 254 -15.31 -16.79 -8.10
CA ILE A 254 -16.44 -15.93 -8.47
C ILE A 254 -16.13 -14.47 -8.12
N GLN A 255 -15.60 -14.22 -6.91
CA GLN A 255 -15.20 -12.89 -6.48
C GLN A 255 -14.18 -12.25 -7.44
N PHE A 256 -13.12 -12.97 -7.82
CA PHE A 256 -12.09 -12.44 -8.71
C PHE A 256 -12.58 -12.18 -10.14
N LEU A 257 -13.55 -12.97 -10.64
CA LEU A 257 -14.16 -12.74 -11.95
C LEU A 257 -15.00 -11.47 -11.96
N VAL A 258 -15.81 -11.26 -10.92
CA VAL A 258 -16.78 -10.16 -10.85
C VAL A 258 -16.13 -8.84 -10.48
N ILE A 259 -15.09 -8.84 -9.64
CA ILE A 259 -14.45 -7.61 -9.20
C ILE A 259 -13.82 -6.79 -10.34
N GLY A 260 -13.22 -7.47 -11.32
CA GLY A 260 -12.59 -6.79 -12.45
C GLY A 260 -13.61 -5.98 -13.27
N VAL A 261 -14.75 -6.60 -13.55
CA VAL A 261 -15.89 -5.96 -14.24
C VAL A 261 -16.46 -4.84 -13.38
N ASN A 262 -16.69 -5.08 -12.09
CA ASN A 262 -17.24 -4.07 -11.19
C ASN A 262 -16.35 -2.83 -11.09
N ILE A 263 -15.04 -3.00 -10.87
CA ILE A 263 -14.11 -1.86 -10.81
C ILE A 263 -14.15 -1.08 -12.12
N ALA A 264 -14.13 -1.76 -13.27
CA ALA A 264 -14.11 -1.10 -14.57
C ALA A 264 -15.40 -0.32 -14.86
N VAL A 265 -16.57 -0.92 -14.62
CA VAL A 265 -17.88 -0.27 -14.83
C VAL A 265 -18.08 0.89 -13.86
N VAL A 266 -17.68 0.74 -12.60
CA VAL A 266 -17.75 1.80 -11.57
C VAL A 266 -16.85 2.97 -11.93
N LEU A 267 -15.61 2.71 -12.38
CA LEU A 267 -14.70 3.75 -12.86
C LEU A 267 -15.26 4.45 -14.09
N PHE A 268 -15.86 3.70 -15.02
CA PHE A 268 -16.50 4.23 -16.21
C PHE A 268 -17.68 5.16 -15.87
N GLY A 269 -18.60 4.71 -15.01
CA GLY A 269 -19.71 5.52 -14.51
C GLY A 269 -19.21 6.79 -13.82
N LEU A 270 -18.31 6.64 -12.84
CA LEU A 270 -17.75 7.74 -12.04
C LEU A 270 -17.11 8.84 -12.90
N ILE A 271 -16.41 8.47 -13.99
CA ILE A 271 -15.64 9.41 -14.81
C ILE A 271 -16.51 10.07 -15.90
N PHE A 272 -17.40 9.33 -16.54
CA PHE A 272 -18.08 9.80 -17.75
C PHE A 272 -19.48 10.38 -17.51
N TYR A 273 -20.16 9.97 -16.44
CA TYR A 273 -21.60 10.20 -16.33
C TYR A 273 -22.05 10.86 -15.04
N VAL A 274 -21.24 10.79 -13.98
CA VAL A 274 -21.66 11.32 -12.68
C VAL A 274 -21.35 12.81 -12.58
N ASN A 275 -22.41 13.62 -12.48
CA ASN A 275 -22.32 15.08 -12.38
C ASN A 275 -22.61 15.61 -10.96
N THR A 276 -23.39 14.87 -10.16
CA THR A 276 -23.79 15.24 -8.79
C THR A 276 -22.75 14.82 -7.75
N LEU A 277 -22.62 15.59 -6.67
CA LEU A 277 -21.66 15.29 -5.59
C LEU A 277 -22.06 14.04 -4.79
N SER A 278 -23.36 13.83 -4.57
CA SER A 278 -23.96 12.66 -3.89
C SER A 278 -23.51 11.37 -4.55
N ASP A 279 -23.76 11.25 -5.86
CA ASP A 279 -23.41 10.07 -6.62
C ASP A 279 -21.90 9.85 -6.66
N ARG A 280 -21.09 10.90 -6.85
CA ARG A 280 -19.61 10.76 -6.88
C ARG A 280 -19.08 10.20 -5.57
N LEU A 281 -19.57 10.71 -4.43
CA LEU A 281 -19.19 10.20 -3.11
C LEU A 281 -19.60 8.74 -2.95
N PHE A 282 -20.79 8.36 -3.38
CA PHE A 282 -21.25 6.98 -3.36
C PHE A 282 -20.35 6.05 -4.20
N TYR A 283 -20.03 6.41 -5.44
CA TYR A 283 -19.16 5.63 -6.32
C TYR A 283 -17.73 5.50 -5.77
N VAL A 284 -17.17 6.56 -5.16
CA VAL A 284 -15.86 6.50 -4.50
C VAL A 284 -15.90 5.58 -3.28
N CYS A 285 -16.92 5.68 -2.43
CA CYS A 285 -17.13 4.77 -1.30
C CYS A 285 -17.27 3.32 -1.76
N PHE A 286 -18.00 3.08 -2.86
CA PHE A 286 -18.18 1.76 -3.44
C PHE A 286 -16.87 1.17 -3.99
N LEU A 287 -16.05 1.97 -4.69
CA LEU A 287 -14.72 1.56 -5.17
C LEU A 287 -13.79 1.18 -4.01
N LEU A 288 -13.78 1.97 -2.93
CA LEU A 288 -13.00 1.68 -1.72
C LEU A 288 -13.47 0.38 -1.04
N ALA A 289 -14.79 0.18 -0.95
CA ALA A 289 -15.37 -1.04 -0.36
C ALA A 289 -14.98 -2.29 -1.16
N ILE A 290 -15.10 -2.27 -2.49
CA ILE A 290 -14.70 -3.37 -3.38
C ILE A 290 -13.21 -3.69 -3.23
N THR A 291 -12.38 -2.66 -3.11
CA THR A 291 -10.93 -2.81 -2.91
C THR A 291 -10.65 -3.48 -1.55
N LEU A 292 -11.32 -3.02 -0.48
CA LEU A 292 -11.19 -3.57 0.86
C LEU A 292 -11.67 -5.03 0.96
N GLN A 293 -12.63 -5.45 0.14
CA GLN A 293 -13.09 -6.85 0.14
C GLN A 293 -12.01 -7.82 -0.33
N THR A 294 -11.17 -7.40 -1.28
CA THR A 294 -10.31 -8.34 -2.03
C THR A 294 -8.84 -8.24 -1.64
N TYR A 295 -8.41 -7.05 -1.22
CA TYR A 295 -7.03 -6.82 -0.80
C TYR A 295 -6.61 -7.67 0.43
N PRO A 296 -7.35 -7.66 1.57
CA PRO A 296 -6.96 -8.42 2.76
C PRO A 296 -6.86 -9.93 2.47
N LEU A 297 -7.77 -10.46 1.65
CA LEU A 297 -7.73 -11.86 1.20
C LEU A 297 -6.39 -12.18 0.53
N CYS A 298 -6.00 -11.38 -0.47
CA CYS A 298 -4.78 -11.64 -1.24
C CYS A 298 -3.52 -11.42 -0.41
N TYR A 299 -3.54 -10.44 0.50
CA TYR A 299 -2.44 -10.19 1.44
C TYR A 299 -2.25 -11.37 2.41
N TYR A 300 -3.32 -11.84 3.06
CA TYR A 300 -3.21 -12.97 3.98
C TYR A 300 -2.97 -14.30 3.25
N GLY A 301 -3.38 -14.43 1.99
CA GLY A 301 -2.97 -15.54 1.11
C GLY A 301 -1.45 -15.59 0.92
N SER A 302 -0.83 -14.46 0.55
CA SER A 302 0.64 -14.33 0.49
C SER A 302 1.29 -14.58 1.85
N LYS A 303 0.72 -14.07 2.95
CA LYS A 303 1.27 -14.22 4.30
C LYS A 303 1.20 -15.67 4.81
N VAL A 304 0.20 -16.45 4.42
CA VAL A 304 0.15 -17.89 4.71
C VAL A 304 1.31 -18.59 4.01
N GLN A 305 1.51 -18.33 2.72
CA GLN A 305 2.61 -18.92 1.96
C GLN A 305 3.97 -18.61 2.59
N GLU A 306 4.25 -17.35 2.92
CA GLU A 306 5.49 -16.93 3.59
C GLU A 306 5.68 -17.64 4.94
N SER A 307 4.64 -17.74 5.77
CA SER A 307 4.73 -18.45 7.06
C SER A 307 5.02 -19.94 6.91
N PHE A 308 4.53 -20.60 5.85
CA PHE A 308 4.87 -21.99 5.57
C PHE A 308 6.30 -22.15 5.02
N GLU A 309 6.82 -21.15 4.29
CA GLU A 309 8.22 -21.12 3.85
C GLU A 309 9.18 -20.93 5.04
N GLU A 310 8.85 -20.05 5.99
CA GLU A 310 9.62 -19.84 7.21
C GLU A 310 9.66 -21.08 8.13
N LEU A 311 8.62 -21.93 8.08
CA LEU A 311 8.56 -23.17 8.85
C LEU A 311 9.75 -24.09 8.55
N HIS A 312 10.22 -24.11 7.30
CA HIS A 312 11.42 -24.87 6.92
C HIS A 312 12.67 -24.38 7.67
N TYR A 313 12.87 -23.06 7.73
CA TYR A 313 14.00 -22.45 8.42
C TYR A 313 13.94 -22.68 9.93
N ALA A 314 12.74 -22.68 10.52
CA ALA A 314 12.55 -22.95 11.95
C ALA A 314 13.03 -24.35 12.37
N VAL A 315 12.86 -25.35 11.50
CA VAL A 315 13.35 -26.72 11.72
C VAL A 315 14.88 -26.74 11.79
N PHE A 316 15.57 -25.96 10.95
CA PHE A 316 17.02 -25.83 11.00
C PHE A 316 17.52 -25.10 12.26
N CYS A 317 16.72 -24.17 12.77
CA CYS A 317 17.06 -23.40 13.96
C CYS A 317 16.92 -24.17 15.27
N SER A 318 16.41 -25.41 15.29
CA SER A 318 16.39 -26.21 16.52
C SER A 318 17.79 -26.72 16.87
N ASN A 319 18.04 -27.11 18.13
CA ASN A 319 19.33 -27.70 18.51
C ASN A 319 19.42 -29.18 18.09
N TRP A 320 19.33 -29.46 16.78
CA TRP A 320 19.24 -30.82 16.21
C TRP A 320 20.58 -31.59 16.23
N VAL A 321 21.71 -30.88 16.28
CA VAL A 321 23.05 -31.46 16.25
C VAL A 321 23.29 -32.34 17.48
N ASP A 322 22.83 -31.93 18.67
CA ASP A 322 23.05 -32.69 19.90
C ASP A 322 21.93 -33.72 20.19
N GLN A 323 20.98 -33.95 19.26
CA GLN A 323 19.84 -34.85 19.49
C GLN A 323 20.09 -36.31 19.07
N SER A 324 19.18 -37.20 19.48
CA SER A 324 19.18 -38.62 19.14
C SER A 324 19.08 -38.88 17.62
N ALA A 325 19.53 -40.06 17.18
CA ALA A 325 19.39 -40.46 15.77
C ALA A 325 17.93 -40.52 15.31
N THR A 326 17.01 -40.92 16.19
CA THR A 326 15.55 -40.91 15.97
C THR A 326 15.02 -39.50 15.74
N TYR A 327 15.42 -38.54 16.59
CA TYR A 327 15.07 -37.13 16.41
C TYR A 327 15.53 -36.60 15.05
N ARG A 328 16.79 -36.85 14.69
CA ARG A 328 17.34 -36.40 13.39
C ARG A 328 16.58 -37.03 12.21
N GLY A 329 16.17 -38.29 12.33
CA GLY A 329 15.29 -38.94 11.34
C GLY A 329 13.95 -38.24 11.18
N TYR A 330 13.25 -37.95 12.29
CA TYR A 330 11.98 -37.21 12.24
C TYR A 330 12.13 -35.77 11.74
N MET A 331 13.22 -35.10 12.11
CA MET A 331 13.54 -33.75 11.64
C MET A 331 13.76 -33.74 10.12
N LEU A 332 14.45 -34.73 9.55
CA LEU A 332 14.61 -34.85 8.10
C LEU A 332 13.25 -35.01 7.39
N ILE A 333 12.38 -35.89 7.91
CA ILE A 333 11.03 -36.07 7.36
C ILE A 333 10.23 -34.75 7.46
N LEU A 334 10.28 -34.09 8.61
CA LEU A 334 9.63 -32.80 8.82
C LEU A 334 10.16 -31.74 7.83
N SER A 335 11.49 -31.67 7.66
CA SER A 335 12.17 -30.76 6.75
C SER A 335 11.75 -30.99 5.29
N GLU A 336 11.74 -32.24 4.81
CA GLU A 336 11.26 -32.56 3.46
C GLU A 336 9.79 -32.17 3.27
N ARG A 337 8.94 -32.39 4.28
CA ARG A 337 7.52 -32.01 4.23
C ARG A 337 7.31 -30.50 4.17
N THR A 338 8.17 -29.71 4.82
CA THR A 338 8.11 -28.24 4.78
C THR A 338 8.54 -27.63 3.44
N LYS A 339 9.27 -28.36 2.58
CA LYS A 339 9.67 -27.87 1.26
C LYS A 339 8.50 -27.73 0.27
N ARG A 340 7.39 -28.42 0.53
CA ARG A 340 6.20 -28.33 -0.33
C ARG A 340 5.55 -26.95 -0.15
N GLN A 341 5.65 -26.12 -1.18
CA GLN A 341 5.00 -24.81 -1.22
C GLN A 341 3.48 -24.96 -1.12
N GLN A 342 2.87 -24.17 -0.23
CA GLN A 342 1.43 -24.15 0.02
C GLN A 342 0.80 -23.00 -0.78
N ILE A 343 0.50 -23.26 -2.06
CA ILE A 343 -0.15 -22.27 -2.94
C ILE A 343 -1.67 -22.50 -2.89
N LEU A 344 -2.39 -21.52 -2.38
CA LEU A 344 -3.86 -21.52 -2.37
C LEU A 344 -4.38 -21.06 -3.73
N LEU A 345 -5.15 -21.90 -4.41
CA LEU A 345 -5.75 -21.58 -5.71
C LEU A 345 -7.26 -21.40 -5.59
N ALA A 346 -7.78 -20.24 -6.01
CA ALA A 346 -9.19 -20.01 -6.25
C ALA A 346 -9.63 -20.75 -7.52
N GLY A 347 -10.65 -21.60 -7.38
CA GLY A 347 -11.17 -22.44 -8.46
C GLY A 347 -10.14 -23.38 -9.08
N ASN A 348 -9.05 -23.69 -8.37
CA ASN A 348 -7.88 -24.42 -8.87
C ASN A 348 -7.18 -23.77 -10.08
N LEU A 349 -7.44 -22.48 -10.35
CA LEU A 349 -6.91 -21.77 -11.52
C LEU A 349 -6.10 -20.53 -11.12
N VAL A 350 -6.63 -19.72 -10.21
CA VAL A 350 -6.10 -18.39 -9.90
C VAL A 350 -5.46 -18.40 -8.51
N PRO A 351 -4.17 -18.05 -8.34
CA PRO A 351 -3.55 -18.01 -7.03
C PRO A 351 -4.17 -16.92 -6.15
N ILE A 352 -4.47 -17.24 -4.89
CA ILE A 352 -4.89 -16.28 -3.87
C ILE A 352 -3.63 -15.61 -3.34
N HIS A 353 -3.13 -14.63 -4.10
CA HIS A 353 -1.86 -13.97 -3.86
C HIS A 353 -1.97 -12.47 -4.19
N LEU A 354 -1.14 -11.64 -3.56
CA LEU A 354 -1.14 -10.19 -3.80
C LEU A 354 -0.93 -9.82 -5.30
N SER A 355 -0.17 -10.63 -6.03
CA SER A 355 0.01 -10.47 -7.49
C SER A 355 -1.29 -10.57 -8.26
N THR A 356 -2.25 -11.39 -7.81
CA THR A 356 -3.57 -11.55 -8.42
C THR A 356 -4.42 -10.32 -8.20
N PHE A 357 -4.41 -9.74 -6.99
CA PHE A 357 -5.09 -8.47 -6.75
C PHE A 357 -4.57 -7.37 -7.70
N VAL A 358 -3.25 -7.25 -7.84
CA VAL A 358 -2.64 -6.31 -8.79
C VAL A 358 -3.02 -6.62 -10.24
N ALA A 359 -3.08 -7.89 -10.62
CA ALA A 359 -3.53 -8.32 -11.94
C ALA A 359 -5.01 -7.96 -12.19
N CYS A 360 -5.89 -8.15 -11.20
CA CYS A 360 -7.29 -7.74 -11.28
C CYS A 360 -7.43 -6.23 -11.44
N CYS A 361 -6.67 -5.42 -10.69
CA CYS A 361 -6.67 -3.97 -10.86
C CYS A 361 -6.18 -3.55 -12.26
N LYS A 362 -5.12 -4.19 -12.78
CA LYS A 362 -4.62 -3.94 -14.14
C LYS A 362 -5.62 -4.36 -15.21
N GLY A 363 -6.29 -5.50 -15.02
CA GLY A 363 -7.34 -6.02 -15.88
C GLY A 363 -8.55 -5.09 -15.90
N ALA A 364 -9.01 -4.65 -14.73
CA ALA A 364 -10.09 -3.67 -14.60
C ALA A 364 -9.75 -2.35 -15.30
N TYR A 365 -8.53 -1.85 -15.10
CA TYR A 365 -8.06 -0.65 -15.80
C TYR A 365 -8.03 -0.85 -17.33
N SER A 366 -7.54 -2.00 -17.80
CA SER A 366 -7.51 -2.31 -19.24
C SER A 366 -8.94 -2.42 -19.82
N PHE A 367 -9.86 -3.07 -19.10
CA PHE A 367 -11.25 -3.18 -19.52
C PHE A 367 -11.94 -1.80 -19.53
N PHE A 368 -11.70 -0.97 -18.51
CA PHE A 368 -12.12 0.43 -18.49
C PHE A 368 -11.58 1.19 -19.70
N THR A 369 -10.29 1.02 -20.07
CA THR A 369 -9.71 1.68 -21.24
C THR A 369 -10.35 1.21 -22.55
N LEU A 370 -10.68 -0.08 -22.66
CA LEU A 370 -11.38 -0.64 -23.84
C LEU A 370 -12.82 -0.15 -23.96
N MET A 371 -13.53 -0.01 -22.84
CA MET A 371 -14.86 0.59 -22.83
C MET A 371 -14.80 2.06 -23.26
N ALA A 372 -13.81 2.80 -22.78
CA ALA A 372 -13.59 4.18 -23.17
C ALA A 372 -13.22 4.33 -24.67
N ASP A 373 -12.48 3.37 -25.25
CA ASP A 373 -12.10 3.36 -26.67
C ASP A 373 -13.28 2.98 -27.61
N ARG A 374 -14.13 2.02 -27.21
CA ARG A 374 -15.23 1.51 -28.06
C ARG A 374 -16.38 2.49 -28.28
N ASP A 375 -16.72 3.33 -27.31
CA ASP A 375 -17.74 4.37 -27.52
C ASP A 375 -17.27 5.46 -28.51
N GLY A 376 -15.98 5.49 -28.86
CA GLY A 376 -15.42 6.30 -29.95
C GLY A 376 -15.42 5.64 -31.34
N GLN A 377 -15.80 4.36 -31.48
CA GLN A 377 -15.61 3.57 -32.70
C GLN A 377 -16.90 3.39 -33.55
N GLY A 378 -17.70 4.44 -33.69
CA GLY A 378 -18.75 4.53 -34.72
C GLY A 378 -18.24 4.79 -36.15
N PHE A 379 -16.93 4.96 -36.37
CA PHE A 379 -16.38 5.31 -37.69
C PHE A 379 -14.98 4.70 -37.88
N PHE A 380 -14.90 3.42 -38.24
CA PHE A 380 -13.63 2.78 -38.63
C PHE A 380 -13.23 3.12 -40.07
N SER A 381 -12.00 3.60 -40.27
CA SER A 381 -11.06 2.92 -41.18
C SER A 381 -9.61 3.39 -41.02
N LYS A 382 -8.70 2.41 -40.79
CA LYS A 382 -7.28 2.35 -41.24
C LYS A 382 -6.31 3.42 -40.67
N ARG A 383 -5.08 3.16 -40.23
CA ARG A 383 -4.07 2.15 -40.61
C ARG A 383 -2.83 2.27 -39.69
N ASP A 384 -2.12 1.15 -39.54
CA ASP A 384 -0.66 0.93 -39.52
C ASP A 384 0.28 1.54 -38.45
N HIS A 385 0.90 0.63 -37.70
CA HIS A 385 2.22 0.70 -37.05
C HIS A 385 3.38 0.86 -38.07
N PRO A 386 4.67 0.92 -37.67
CA PRO A 386 5.34 1.57 -36.52
C PRO A 386 6.62 2.35 -36.95
N ALA A 387 7.31 3.05 -36.04
CA ALA A 387 8.75 3.32 -36.21
C ALA A 387 9.50 3.50 -34.87
N GLN A 388 10.50 2.64 -34.68
CA GLN A 388 11.59 2.77 -33.71
C GLN A 388 12.52 3.93 -34.08
N VAL A 389 13.12 4.60 -33.09
CA VAL A 389 14.38 5.34 -33.27
C VAL A 389 15.26 5.16 -32.03
N SER A 390 16.56 4.99 -32.30
CA SER A 390 17.63 4.60 -31.38
C SER A 390 18.83 5.56 -31.42
N PHE A 391 19.55 5.66 -30.28
CA PHE A 391 20.95 6.14 -30.06
C PHE A 391 21.24 7.66 -30.17
N PRO A 392 22.36 8.22 -29.59
CA PRO A 392 23.57 7.56 -29.06
C PRO A 392 24.14 8.07 -27.71
N ALA A 393 25.20 7.37 -27.26
CA ALA A 393 26.14 7.71 -26.21
C ALA A 393 27.28 8.64 -26.70
N ILE A 394 27.83 9.48 -25.82
CA ILE A 394 29.18 10.08 -25.97
C ILE A 394 29.89 10.08 -24.60
N CYS A 395 31.20 9.84 -24.66
CA CYS A 395 32.12 9.49 -23.59
C CYS A 395 33.19 10.60 -23.37
N LYS A 396 33.84 10.53 -22.19
CA LYS A 396 35.23 10.92 -21.83
C LYS A 396 35.60 12.37 -21.38
N ASN A 397 35.98 12.39 -20.09
CA ASN A 397 37.27 12.81 -19.47
C ASN A 397 37.83 14.23 -19.62
N SER A 398 38.15 14.82 -18.46
CA SER A 398 39.50 15.34 -18.17
C SER A 398 39.78 15.40 -16.66
N VAL A 399 40.98 14.96 -16.29
CA VAL A 399 41.61 15.00 -14.96
C VAL A 399 42.48 16.27 -14.86
N SER A 400 42.56 16.91 -13.70
CA SER A 400 43.78 17.65 -13.30
C SER A 400 44.06 17.49 -11.80
N GLU A 401 45.35 17.45 -11.47
CA GLU A 401 45.94 17.05 -10.20
C GLU A 401 46.25 18.20 -9.23
N ARG A 402 46.25 17.82 -7.93
CA ARG A 402 47.07 18.25 -6.76
C ARG A 402 46.99 19.67 -6.18
N THR A 403 46.70 19.70 -4.88
CA THR A 403 47.68 19.97 -3.79
C THR A 403 47.20 19.33 -2.46
N LYS A 404 48.13 18.87 -1.61
CA LYS A 404 47.93 18.17 -0.32
C LYS A 404 48.12 19.14 0.88
N PRO A 405 47.72 18.76 2.11
CA PRO A 405 47.01 19.62 3.06
C PRO A 405 47.82 20.04 4.29
N ASP A 406 47.40 21.12 4.94
CA ASP A 406 47.87 21.48 6.28
C ASP A 406 47.12 20.73 7.38
N ARG A 407 47.92 20.26 8.33
CA ARG A 407 47.61 19.25 9.34
C ARG A 407 47.07 19.93 10.61
N MET A 408 45.92 20.59 10.55
CA MET A 408 45.28 21.16 11.76
C MET A 408 43.75 21.38 11.65
N GLU A 409 43.02 20.48 10.98
CA GLU A 409 41.54 20.55 10.90
C GLU A 409 40.84 19.18 11.01
N LEU A 410 41.48 18.16 11.61
CA LEU A 410 40.87 16.82 11.68
C LEU A 410 39.75 16.71 12.73
N THR A 411 39.65 17.65 13.68
CA THR A 411 38.67 17.63 14.77
C THR A 411 37.39 18.43 14.49
N LYS A 412 37.32 19.21 13.40
CA LYS A 412 36.10 19.96 12.99
C LYS A 412 35.32 19.32 11.83
N ILE A 413 35.85 18.29 11.18
CA ILE A 413 35.24 17.63 10.01
C ILE A 413 34.22 16.53 10.40
N LEU A 414 34.02 16.28 11.71
CA LEU A 414 33.21 15.17 12.23
C LEU A 414 31.82 15.56 12.80
N GLU A 415 31.28 16.73 12.47
CA GLU A 415 29.88 17.12 12.75
C GLU A 415 29.07 17.43 11.48
N ILE A 416 29.18 16.61 10.43
CA ILE A 416 28.25 16.69 9.30
C ILE A 416 27.02 15.87 9.62
N ASP A 417 26.02 16.52 10.20
CA ASP A 417 24.70 15.92 10.38
C ASP A 417 23.97 15.89 9.01
N TYR A 418 23.98 14.73 8.34
CA TYR A 418 23.40 14.55 6.99
C TYR A 418 21.92 14.94 6.89
N PHE A 419 21.20 14.89 8.01
CA PHE A 419 19.77 15.18 8.08
C PHE A 419 19.49 16.57 8.69
N ARG A 420 20.49 17.45 8.77
CA ARG A 420 20.38 18.77 9.41
C ARG A 420 19.25 19.61 8.80
N TYR A 421 19.15 19.66 7.47
CA TYR A 421 18.11 20.45 6.80
C TYR A 421 16.71 19.89 7.07
N GLN A 422 16.53 18.57 7.04
CA GLN A 422 15.27 17.90 7.35
C GLN A 422 14.86 18.16 8.81
N LEU A 423 15.80 18.09 9.75
CA LEU A 423 15.53 18.43 11.15
C LEU A 423 15.15 19.90 11.35
N ILE A 424 15.86 20.83 10.70
CA ILE A 424 15.53 22.26 10.77
C ILE A 424 14.10 22.47 10.26
N VAL A 425 13.74 21.83 9.15
CA VAL A 425 12.40 21.93 8.58
C VAL A 425 11.35 21.31 9.50
N TRP A 426 11.57 20.11 10.04
CA TRP A 426 10.67 19.51 11.04
C TRP A 426 10.55 20.36 12.30
N ARG A 427 11.59 21.10 12.70
CA ARG A 427 11.53 22.06 13.80
C ARG A 427 10.67 23.28 13.44
N ILE A 428 10.86 23.86 12.26
CA ILE A 428 10.07 25.01 11.77
C ILE A 428 8.59 24.64 11.64
N CYS A 429 8.28 23.44 11.13
CA CYS A 429 6.92 22.92 11.04
C CYS A 429 6.34 22.47 12.40
N GLY A 430 7.09 22.58 13.50
CA GLY A 430 6.63 22.25 14.84
C GLY A 430 6.50 20.75 15.14
N ALA A 431 7.07 19.88 14.31
CA ALA A 431 6.98 18.42 14.47
C ALA A 431 7.62 17.92 15.77
N LEU A 432 8.72 18.55 16.21
CA LEU A 432 9.41 18.17 17.45
C LEU A 432 8.57 18.46 18.70
N ASP A 433 7.79 19.54 18.70
CA ASP A 433 6.92 19.91 19.83
C ASP A 433 5.69 19.00 19.87
N LEU A 434 5.11 18.70 18.70
CA LEU A 434 3.99 17.78 18.55
C LEU A 434 4.37 16.34 18.94
N CYS A 435 5.58 15.89 18.59
CA CYS A 435 6.09 14.56 18.95
C CYS A 435 6.25 14.39 20.48
N LYS A 436 6.43 15.48 21.24
CA LYS A 436 6.49 15.45 22.71
C LYS A 436 5.10 15.43 23.38
N GLY A 437 4.02 15.43 22.60
CA GLY A 437 2.64 15.42 23.10
C GLY A 437 2.08 16.81 23.43
N ASN A 438 2.76 17.90 23.05
CA ASN A 438 2.28 19.26 23.29
C ASN A 438 1.29 19.72 22.20
N PHE A 439 0.09 19.15 22.22
CA PHE A 439 -0.96 19.42 21.22
C PHE A 439 -1.57 20.82 21.30
N TRP A 440 -1.40 21.54 22.42
CA TRP A 440 -1.87 22.93 22.60
C TRP A 440 -0.81 23.99 22.23
N SER A 441 0.25 23.60 21.51
CA SER A 441 1.33 24.49 21.10
C SER A 441 1.02 25.25 19.80
N TRP A 442 1.79 26.32 19.54
CA TRP A 442 1.79 27.07 18.27
C TRP A 442 1.92 26.15 17.04
N ALA A 443 2.62 25.01 17.20
CA ALA A 443 2.83 24.02 16.16
C ALA A 443 1.51 23.40 15.67
N MET A 444 0.59 23.06 16.58
CA MET A 444 -0.72 22.53 16.20
C MET A 444 -1.53 23.58 15.43
N GLY A 445 -1.52 24.83 15.92
CA GLY A 445 -2.16 25.95 15.24
C GLY A 445 -1.62 26.16 13.82
N LEU A 446 -0.30 26.13 13.63
CA LEU A 446 0.33 26.27 12.31
C LEU A 446 -0.07 25.14 11.35
N ASN A 447 -0.09 23.90 11.84
CA ASN A 447 -0.48 22.75 11.01
C ASN A 447 -1.98 22.79 10.67
N ILE A 448 -2.87 23.08 11.63
CA ILE A 448 -4.30 23.26 11.36
C ILE A 448 -4.52 24.37 10.33
N PHE A 449 -3.85 25.51 10.49
CA PHE A 449 -3.91 26.64 9.55
C PHE A 449 -3.47 26.23 8.14
N THR A 450 -2.38 25.49 8.03
CA THR A 450 -1.84 25.01 6.74
C THR A 450 -2.80 24.03 6.09
N PHE A 451 -3.31 23.04 6.83
CA PHE A 451 -4.16 22.00 6.26
C PHE A 451 -5.61 22.43 6.01
N LEU A 452 -6.06 23.55 6.59
CA LEU A 452 -7.35 24.19 6.28
C LEU A 452 -7.47 24.55 4.79
N GLN A 453 -6.35 24.74 4.09
CA GLN A 453 -6.31 24.96 2.64
C GLN A 453 -6.84 23.76 1.85
N THR A 454 -6.65 22.52 2.33
CA THR A 454 -7.04 21.29 1.62
C THR A 454 -8.55 21.21 1.36
N PRO A 455 -9.45 21.34 2.36
CA PRO A 455 -10.88 21.34 2.12
C PRO A 455 -11.35 22.54 1.28
N MET A 456 -10.66 23.69 1.38
CA MET A 456 -10.98 24.87 0.57
C MET A 456 -10.59 24.68 -0.91
N LEU A 457 -9.49 23.98 -1.20
CA LEU A 457 -9.13 23.52 -2.55
C LEU A 457 -10.10 22.45 -3.04
N LEU A 458 -10.45 21.48 -2.21
CA LEU A 458 -11.38 20.41 -2.60
C LEU A 458 -12.76 20.97 -2.96
N LYS A 459 -13.24 21.99 -2.23
CA LYS A 459 -14.47 22.70 -2.60
C LYS A 459 -14.33 23.47 -3.92
N ALA A 460 -13.14 23.98 -4.21
CA ALA A 460 -12.83 24.67 -5.46
C ALA A 460 -12.78 23.74 -6.69
N VAL A 461 -12.42 22.46 -6.53
CA VAL A 461 -12.48 21.43 -7.60
C VAL A 461 -13.88 21.28 -8.20
N PHE A 462 -14.92 21.64 -7.46
CA PHE A 462 -16.32 21.46 -7.84
C PHE A 462 -17.05 22.79 -8.16
N SER A 463 -16.32 23.90 -8.27
CA SER A 463 -16.93 25.25 -8.31
C SER A 463 -16.69 26.04 -9.60
N PHE A 464 -15.74 25.66 -10.47
CA PHE A 464 -15.37 26.47 -11.63
C PHE A 464 -15.87 25.86 -12.94
N GLU A 465 -16.33 26.75 -13.84
CA GLU A 465 -16.77 26.40 -15.20
C GLU A 465 -15.59 25.97 -16.09
N ASP A 466 -14.36 26.41 -15.77
CA ASP A 466 -13.14 26.08 -16.52
C ASP A 466 -12.53 24.73 -16.10
N PRO A 467 -12.40 23.75 -17.01
CA PRO A 467 -11.81 22.44 -16.73
C PRO A 467 -10.38 22.50 -16.21
N MET A 468 -9.60 23.51 -16.64
CA MET A 468 -8.23 23.74 -16.15
C MET A 468 -8.16 24.08 -14.68
N ASP A 469 -9.08 24.97 -14.27
CA ASP A 469 -9.45 25.29 -12.89
C ASP A 469 -9.46 24.05 -12.00
N ASN A 470 -10.29 23.12 -12.45
CA ASN A 470 -10.64 21.92 -11.70
C ASN A 470 -9.50 20.90 -11.68
N ILE A 471 -8.81 20.70 -12.81
CA ILE A 471 -7.64 19.80 -12.95
C ILE A 471 -6.49 20.24 -12.02
N PHE A 472 -6.19 21.54 -12.02
CA PHE A 472 -5.15 22.14 -11.19
C PHE A 472 -5.48 22.00 -9.70
N ASN A 473 -6.69 22.39 -9.31
CA ASN A 473 -7.15 22.29 -7.92
C ASN A 473 -7.20 20.83 -7.42
N PHE A 474 -7.58 19.88 -8.28
CA PHE A 474 -7.64 18.46 -7.93
C PHE A 474 -6.24 17.91 -7.63
N THR A 475 -5.27 18.21 -8.49
CA THR A 475 -3.87 17.79 -8.33
C THR A 475 -3.28 18.36 -7.04
N LEU A 476 -3.56 19.62 -6.73
CA LEU A 476 -3.09 20.27 -5.50
C LEU A 476 -3.79 19.74 -4.25
N ALA A 477 -5.10 19.47 -4.30
CA ALA A 477 -5.84 18.91 -3.17
C ALA A 477 -5.34 17.51 -2.80
N ILE A 478 -5.14 16.63 -3.79
CA ILE A 478 -4.57 15.29 -3.56
C ILE A 478 -3.15 15.40 -3.00
N THR A 479 -2.33 16.29 -3.57
CA THR A 479 -0.96 16.51 -3.07
C THR A 479 -0.99 16.99 -1.62
N SER A 480 -1.85 17.94 -1.28
CA SER A 480 -2.02 18.44 0.08
C SER A 480 -2.45 17.37 1.06
N LEU A 481 -3.46 16.57 0.70
CA LEU A 481 -3.91 15.46 1.54
C LEU A 481 -2.80 14.42 1.75
N SER A 482 -2.03 14.11 0.70
CA SER A 482 -0.85 13.24 0.79
C SER A 482 0.20 13.79 1.76
N THR A 483 0.49 15.09 1.70
CA THR A 483 1.45 15.75 2.60
C THR A 483 1.05 15.63 4.06
N LEU A 484 -0.24 15.82 4.36
CA LEU A 484 -0.81 15.69 5.70
C LEU A 484 -0.61 14.28 6.24
N LEU A 485 -1.01 13.27 5.45
CA LEU A 485 -0.90 11.87 5.84
C LEU A 485 0.56 11.48 6.11
N LYS A 486 1.48 11.83 5.21
CA LYS A 486 2.92 11.58 5.41
C LYS A 486 3.46 12.28 6.65
N PHE A 487 3.08 13.54 6.87
CA PHE A 487 3.55 14.31 8.02
C PHE A 487 3.10 13.66 9.33
N LEU A 488 1.83 13.26 9.45
CA LEU A 488 1.32 12.54 10.62
C LEU A 488 2.01 11.20 10.83
N MET A 489 2.28 10.45 9.75
CA MET A 489 3.02 9.19 9.82
C MET A 489 4.45 9.41 10.31
N TYR A 490 5.19 10.40 9.79
CA TYR A 490 6.52 10.72 10.28
C TYR A 490 6.51 11.23 11.71
N LEU A 491 5.52 12.03 12.10
CA LEU A 491 5.37 12.54 13.46
C LEU A 491 5.27 11.38 14.47
N SER A 492 4.48 10.35 14.15
CA SER A 492 4.31 9.18 15.02
C SER A 492 5.59 8.36 15.23
N GLN A 493 6.60 8.55 14.36
CA GLN A 493 7.83 7.75 14.34
C GLN A 493 9.10 8.59 14.50
N LEU A 494 8.98 9.90 14.73
CA LEU A 494 10.11 10.83 14.69
C LEU A 494 11.16 10.54 15.77
N THR A 495 10.75 9.95 16.90
CA THR A 495 11.65 9.52 17.98
C THR A 495 12.68 8.49 17.52
N LYS A 496 12.31 7.58 16.61
CA LYS A 496 13.20 6.55 16.05
C LYS A 496 14.38 7.14 15.28
N LEU A 497 14.27 8.38 14.79
CA LEU A 497 15.35 9.06 14.09
C LEU A 497 16.61 9.23 14.97
N VAL A 498 16.42 9.34 16.29
CA VAL A 498 17.54 9.42 17.25
C VAL A 498 18.35 8.12 17.22
N ASP A 499 17.67 6.97 17.18
CA ASP A 499 18.32 5.67 17.11
C ASP A 499 18.99 5.44 15.75
N VAL A 500 18.34 5.81 14.64
CA VAL A 500 18.93 5.80 13.29
C VAL A 500 20.26 6.57 13.28
N ARG A 501 20.28 7.78 13.83
CA ARG A 501 21.49 8.62 13.92
C ARG A 501 22.56 8.01 14.79
N ARG A 502 22.19 7.45 15.95
CA ARG A 502 23.12 6.80 16.87
C ARG A 502 23.79 5.61 16.19
N ILE A 503 23.03 4.79 15.49
CA ILE A 503 23.55 3.61 14.78
C ILE A 503 24.46 4.01 13.62
N ILE A 504 24.07 4.99 12.79
CA ILE A 504 24.92 5.50 11.71
C ILE A 504 26.24 6.04 12.28
N LYS A 505 26.19 6.85 13.34
CA LYS A 505 27.39 7.39 13.99
C LYS A 505 28.30 6.29 14.53
N HIS A 506 27.72 5.21 15.08
CA HIS A 506 28.48 4.06 15.54
C HIS A 506 29.20 3.36 14.37
N LEU A 507 28.50 3.08 13.27
CA LEU A 507 29.10 2.47 12.07
C LEU A 507 30.18 3.35 11.44
N GLU A 508 30.00 4.67 11.47
CA GLU A 508 30.98 5.64 10.95
C GLU A 508 32.23 5.74 11.82
N SER A 509 32.12 5.54 13.14
CA SER A 509 33.28 5.53 14.04
C SER A 509 34.29 4.42 13.73
N ARG A 510 33.87 3.41 12.96
CA ARG A 510 34.68 2.26 12.54
C ARG A 510 35.44 2.50 11.24
N VAL A 511 35.19 3.62 10.55
CA VAL A 511 35.84 3.98 9.29
C VAL A 511 37.33 4.18 9.52
N SER A 512 38.14 3.33 8.88
CA SER A 512 39.60 3.34 9.04
C SER A 512 40.32 3.00 7.73
N GLY A 513 41.49 3.62 7.52
CA GLY A 513 42.28 3.45 6.29
C GLY A 513 41.87 4.38 5.14
N GLU A 514 42.79 4.59 4.19
CA GLU A 514 42.66 5.61 3.14
C GLU A 514 41.43 5.38 2.24
N ASP A 515 41.19 4.14 1.80
CA ASP A 515 40.06 3.82 0.90
C ASP A 515 38.69 4.06 1.56
N GLN A 516 38.54 3.70 2.83
CA GLN A 516 37.28 3.87 3.55
C GLN A 516 37.01 5.35 3.82
N VAL A 517 38.04 6.11 4.23
CA VAL A 517 37.94 7.57 4.43
C VAL A 517 37.60 8.28 3.12
N LEU A 518 38.23 7.90 2.01
CA LEU A 518 37.94 8.46 0.70
C LEU A 518 36.48 8.20 0.29
N ARG A 519 35.98 6.97 0.52
CA ARG A 519 34.60 6.60 0.20
C ARG A 519 33.59 7.33 1.09
N HIS A 520 33.85 7.39 2.39
CA HIS A 520 33.03 8.15 3.34
C HIS A 520 32.96 9.65 2.96
N ARG A 521 34.08 10.26 2.54
CA ARG A 521 34.09 11.64 2.02
C ARG A 521 33.28 11.79 0.72
N LYS A 522 33.27 10.79 -0.17
CA LYS A 522 32.42 10.78 -1.37
C LYS A 522 30.94 10.67 -1.00
N MET A 523 30.59 9.79 -0.05
CA MET A 523 29.24 9.64 0.49
C MET A 523 28.70 10.96 1.04
N SER A 524 29.46 11.62 1.92
CA SER A 524 29.05 12.90 2.53
C SER A 524 28.80 13.99 1.49
N ARG A 525 29.71 14.16 0.52
CA ARG A 525 29.52 15.11 -0.60
C ARG A 525 28.31 14.77 -1.48
N HIS A 526 27.98 13.49 -1.62
CA HIS A 526 26.82 13.06 -2.39
C HIS A 526 25.51 13.36 -1.67
N LEU A 527 25.43 13.07 -0.36
CA LEU A 527 24.27 13.39 0.48
C LEU A 527 24.00 14.90 0.53
N GLN A 528 25.05 15.73 0.63
CA GLN A 528 24.92 17.19 0.59
C GLN A 528 24.41 17.67 -0.78
N ARG A 529 25.00 17.19 -1.88
CA ARG A 529 24.54 17.53 -3.23
C ARG A 529 23.10 17.12 -3.49
N LEU A 530 22.71 15.92 -3.07
CA LEU A 530 21.34 15.44 -3.21
C LEU A 530 20.37 16.33 -2.43
N THR A 531 20.70 16.67 -1.18
CA THR A 531 19.90 17.59 -0.35
C THR A 531 19.75 18.96 -1.02
N MET A 532 20.84 19.51 -1.59
CA MET A 532 20.80 20.79 -2.31
C MET A 532 19.95 20.71 -3.59
N ILE A 533 20.01 19.60 -4.33
CA ILE A 533 19.16 19.39 -5.51
C ILE A 533 17.68 19.38 -5.12
N PHE A 534 17.31 18.69 -4.03
CA PHE A 534 15.95 18.75 -3.48
C PHE A 534 15.56 20.17 -3.08
N LEU A 535 16.41 20.85 -2.30
CA LEU A 535 16.14 22.21 -1.83
C LEU A 535 15.91 23.18 -2.98
N VAL A 536 16.81 23.21 -3.96
CA VAL A 536 16.70 24.08 -5.15
C VAL A 536 15.41 23.77 -5.92
N THR A 537 15.05 22.50 -6.08
CA THR A 537 13.84 22.12 -6.81
C THR A 537 12.57 22.59 -6.10
N TYR A 538 12.47 22.42 -4.78
CA TYR A 538 11.31 22.92 -4.02
C TYR A 538 11.26 24.44 -3.95
N VAL A 539 12.41 25.14 -3.96
CA VAL A 539 12.46 26.60 -4.09
C VAL A 539 11.97 27.04 -5.47
N ILE A 540 12.37 26.35 -6.55
CA ILE A 540 11.86 26.64 -7.90
C ILE A 540 10.35 26.44 -7.94
N VAL A 541 9.83 25.34 -7.38
CA VAL A 541 8.37 25.10 -7.30
C VAL A 541 7.68 26.22 -6.52
N PHE A 542 8.21 26.63 -5.35
CA PHE A 542 7.66 27.73 -4.57
C PHE A 542 7.60 29.05 -5.35
N VAL A 543 8.71 29.43 -5.99
CA VAL A 543 8.84 30.66 -6.77
C VAL A 543 7.91 30.62 -7.99
N ASN A 544 7.77 29.47 -8.64
CA ASN A 544 6.90 29.33 -9.80
C ASN A 544 5.40 29.39 -9.42
N SER A 545 5.00 28.68 -8.36
CA SER A 545 3.63 28.73 -7.81
C SER A 545 3.24 30.13 -7.32
N SER A 546 4.20 30.87 -6.76
CA SER A 546 3.94 32.20 -6.17
C SER A 546 4.25 33.34 -7.15
N GLY A 547 4.96 33.09 -8.24
CA GLY A 547 5.41 34.12 -9.17
C GLY A 547 4.36 34.49 -10.21
N SER A 548 3.59 33.51 -10.69
CA SER A 548 2.65 33.70 -11.82
C SER A 548 1.57 34.77 -11.54
N PHE A 549 1.11 34.90 -10.29
CA PHE A 549 0.05 35.86 -9.95
C PHE A 549 0.54 37.33 -9.92
N LEU A 550 1.84 37.58 -9.72
CA LEU A 550 2.41 38.94 -9.64
C LEU A 550 2.40 39.68 -10.98
N PHE A 551 2.31 38.94 -12.08
CA PHE A 551 2.35 39.48 -13.44
C PHE A 551 0.96 39.71 -14.04
N LYS A 552 -0.12 39.39 -13.31
CA LYS A 552 -1.51 39.64 -13.76
C LYS A 552 -1.93 41.06 -13.40
N SER A 553 -2.52 41.78 -14.37
CA SER A 553 -3.00 43.16 -14.20
C SER A 553 -4.21 43.28 -13.27
N GLU A 554 -4.97 42.20 -13.11
CA GLU A 554 -6.10 42.10 -12.18
C GLU A 554 -5.70 41.42 -10.88
N ARG A 555 -6.38 41.77 -9.78
CA ARG A 555 -6.21 41.13 -8.47
C ARG A 555 -6.48 39.63 -8.62
N SER A 556 -5.41 38.84 -8.51
CA SER A 556 -5.44 37.39 -8.56
C SER A 556 -4.72 36.80 -7.36
N LEU A 557 -5.07 35.56 -7.03
CA LEU A 557 -4.46 34.80 -5.96
C LEU A 557 -3.59 33.68 -6.55
N PRO A 558 -2.48 33.30 -5.88
CA PRO A 558 -1.60 32.22 -6.34
C PRO A 558 -2.32 30.89 -6.53
N LEU A 559 -3.32 30.61 -5.69
CA LEU A 559 -4.16 29.42 -5.79
C LEU A 559 -5.63 29.83 -5.96
N LEU A 560 -6.32 29.16 -6.89
CA LEU A 560 -7.76 29.32 -7.09
C LEU A 560 -8.54 28.56 -6.01
N MET A 561 -8.67 29.18 -4.85
CA MET A 561 -9.29 28.61 -3.66
C MET A 561 -10.62 29.30 -3.34
N TRP A 562 -11.59 28.54 -2.85
CA TRP A 562 -12.85 29.10 -2.36
C TRP A 562 -12.65 29.75 -0.98
N PHE A 563 -13.09 31.00 -0.82
CA PHE A 563 -13.14 31.71 0.47
C PHE A 563 -14.59 32.00 0.88
N PRO A 564 -14.90 32.03 2.19
CA PRO A 564 -16.24 32.36 2.68
C PRO A 564 -16.59 33.86 2.56
N PHE A 565 -15.66 34.69 2.10
CA PHE A 565 -15.84 36.12 1.89
C PHE A 565 -15.34 36.54 0.50
N ASP A 566 -15.87 37.65 -0.01
CA ASP A 566 -15.51 38.18 -1.32
C ASP A 566 -14.23 39.01 -1.24
N TRP A 567 -13.09 38.36 -1.52
CA TRP A 567 -11.77 38.98 -1.49
C TRP A 567 -11.54 40.00 -2.61
N LYS A 568 -12.36 40.01 -3.68
CA LYS A 568 -12.20 40.97 -4.78
C LYS A 568 -12.63 42.38 -4.38
N LYS A 569 -13.63 42.50 -3.50
CA LYS A 569 -14.25 43.78 -3.09
C LYS A 569 -13.43 44.61 -2.10
N SER A 570 -12.62 43.98 -1.25
CA SER A 570 -11.88 44.68 -0.19
C SER A 570 -10.38 44.40 -0.26
N LEU A 571 -9.56 45.46 -0.20
CA LEU A 571 -8.09 45.33 -0.19
C LEU A 571 -7.61 44.57 1.05
N ALA A 572 -8.22 44.80 2.21
CA ALA A 572 -7.87 44.09 3.44
C ALA A 572 -8.20 42.60 3.35
N ALA A 573 -9.35 42.26 2.75
CA ALA A 573 -9.74 40.86 2.52
C ALA A 573 -8.81 40.17 1.51
N TYR A 574 -8.40 40.88 0.45
CA TYR A 574 -7.41 40.39 -0.52
C TYR A 574 -6.05 40.12 0.15
N ILE A 575 -5.51 41.08 0.92
CA ILE A 575 -4.23 40.91 1.62
C ILE A 575 -4.30 39.75 2.63
N GLY A 576 -5.41 39.63 3.37
CA GLY A 576 -5.62 38.52 4.30
C GLY A 576 -5.63 37.16 3.60
N ALA A 577 -6.37 37.03 2.48
CA ALA A 577 -6.39 35.82 1.67
C ALA A 577 -5.02 35.48 1.07
N LEU A 578 -4.28 36.50 0.61
CA LEU A 578 -2.94 36.34 0.05
C LEU A 578 -1.93 35.84 1.10
N ILE A 579 -1.90 36.46 2.29
CA ILE A 579 -1.03 36.02 3.39
C ILE A 579 -1.39 34.60 3.80
N PHE A 580 -2.68 34.28 3.92
CA PHE A 580 -3.15 32.93 4.22
C PHE A 580 -2.61 31.90 3.22
N GLN A 581 -2.73 32.18 1.92
CA GLN A 581 -2.24 31.28 0.88
C GLN A 581 -0.72 31.12 0.90
N LEU A 582 0.03 32.24 0.96
CA LEU A 582 1.49 32.21 0.92
C LEU A 582 2.09 31.47 2.12
N VAL A 583 1.57 31.70 3.33
CA VAL A 583 2.05 31.02 4.54
C VAL A 583 1.75 29.53 4.47
N GLY A 584 0.52 29.13 4.12
CA GLY A 584 0.20 27.70 4.04
C GLY A 584 0.96 26.99 2.92
N LEU A 585 1.10 27.61 1.74
CA LEU A 585 1.87 27.04 0.62
C LEU A 585 3.35 26.88 0.99
N PHE A 586 3.94 27.85 1.69
CA PHE A 586 5.32 27.76 2.19
C PHE A 586 5.49 26.59 3.16
N VAL A 587 4.62 26.48 4.16
CA VAL A 587 4.68 25.40 5.17
C VAL A 587 4.44 24.03 4.52
N GLN A 588 3.51 23.93 3.57
CA GLN A 588 3.23 22.68 2.84
C GLN A 588 4.42 22.24 1.96
N ILE A 589 5.12 23.16 1.32
CA ILE A 589 6.35 22.87 0.58
C ILE A 589 7.47 22.40 1.51
N LEU A 590 7.59 22.99 2.69
CA LEU A 590 8.51 22.52 3.73
C LEU A 590 8.17 21.08 4.17
N HIS A 591 6.90 20.76 4.39
CA HIS A 591 6.46 19.39 4.68
C HIS A 591 6.87 18.42 3.57
N ASN A 592 6.59 18.75 2.31
CA ASN A 592 6.99 17.93 1.15
C ASN A 592 8.51 17.74 1.07
N PHE A 593 9.28 18.82 1.17
CA PHE A 593 10.75 18.74 1.14
C PHE A 593 11.27 17.78 2.21
N SER A 594 10.81 17.89 3.46
CA SER A 594 11.27 17.01 4.54
C SER A 594 10.83 15.57 4.35
N GLY A 595 9.58 15.34 3.93
CA GLY A 595 9.01 14.01 3.74
C GLY A 595 9.58 13.26 2.54
N ASP A 596 9.83 13.95 1.42
CA ASP A 596 10.27 13.31 0.18
C ASP A 596 11.80 13.22 0.06
N SER A 597 12.56 14.14 0.69
CA SER A 597 14.03 14.07 0.68
C SER A 597 14.60 13.11 1.72
N PHE A 598 13.90 12.86 2.84
CA PHE A 598 14.41 12.00 3.91
C PHE A 598 14.63 10.53 3.48
N PRO A 599 13.66 9.83 2.84
CA PRO A 599 13.82 8.44 2.40
C PRO A 599 15.02 8.18 1.48
N PRO A 600 15.23 8.91 0.37
CA PRO A 600 16.38 8.65 -0.49
C PRO A 600 17.72 8.89 0.22
N LEU A 601 17.81 9.87 1.13
CA LEU A 601 19.04 10.14 1.88
C LEU A 601 19.38 9.00 2.85
N VAL A 602 18.39 8.48 3.57
CA VAL A 602 18.63 7.41 4.54
C VAL A 602 18.93 6.08 3.84
N LEU A 603 18.27 5.79 2.72
CA LEU A 603 18.56 4.60 1.90
C LEU A 603 19.96 4.64 1.30
N PHE A 604 20.38 5.78 0.75
CA PHE A 604 21.74 5.94 0.26
C PHE A 604 22.77 5.76 1.39
N SER A 605 22.47 6.28 2.59
CA SER A 605 23.35 6.12 3.75
C SER A 605 23.53 4.64 4.11
N VAL A 606 22.46 3.85 4.15
CA VAL A 606 22.54 2.40 4.42
C VAL A 606 23.36 1.67 3.36
N SER A 607 23.12 1.95 2.08
CA SER A 607 23.88 1.36 0.97
C SER A 607 25.38 1.63 1.11
N GLU A 608 25.78 2.85 1.48
CA GLU A 608 27.19 3.17 1.65
C GLU A 608 27.79 2.58 2.95
N GLN A 609 27.02 2.49 4.04
CA GLN A 609 27.48 1.76 5.24
C GLN A 609 27.70 0.27 4.94
N CYS A 610 26.84 -0.35 4.13
CA CYS A 610 27.00 -1.70 3.63
C CYS A 610 28.30 -1.85 2.82
N HIS A 611 28.58 -0.91 1.90
CA HIS A 611 29.83 -0.92 1.16
C HIS A 611 31.08 -0.67 2.01
N LEU A 612 31.00 0.14 3.06
CA LEU A 612 32.11 0.30 4.01
C LEU A 612 32.37 -1.00 4.77
N LEU A 613 31.34 -1.78 5.06
CA LEU A 613 31.47 -3.12 5.63
C LEU A 613 32.08 -4.11 4.62
N ILE A 614 31.66 -4.08 3.35
CA ILE A 614 32.25 -4.86 2.26
C ILE A 614 33.77 -4.65 2.17
N LEU A 615 34.21 -3.39 2.20
CA LEU A 615 35.64 -3.05 2.15
C LEU A 615 36.41 -3.53 3.38
N ARG A 616 35.75 -3.64 4.54
CA ARG A 616 36.37 -4.19 5.76
C ARG A 616 36.55 -5.69 5.64
N ILE A 617 35.49 -6.42 5.29
CA ILE A 617 35.48 -7.88 5.18
C ILE A 617 36.46 -8.36 4.12
N SER A 618 36.41 -7.77 2.92
CA SER A 618 37.27 -8.17 1.79
C SER A 618 38.76 -8.02 2.06
N LYS A 619 39.17 -7.14 2.99
CA LYS A 619 40.59 -6.93 3.34
C LYS A 619 41.11 -7.89 4.40
N ILE A 620 40.24 -8.67 5.05
CA ILE A 620 40.66 -9.56 6.13
C ILE A 620 41.55 -10.67 5.58
N GLY A 621 42.68 -10.91 6.25
CA GLY A 621 43.61 -12.00 5.93
C GLY A 621 44.67 -11.70 4.87
N TYR A 622 44.67 -10.52 4.23
CA TYR A 622 45.73 -10.09 3.30
C TYR A 622 46.85 -9.27 3.95
N GLY A 623 46.65 -8.80 5.19
CA GLY A 623 47.65 -8.04 5.94
C GLY A 623 48.58 -8.92 6.78
N SER A 624 49.59 -8.31 7.41
CA SER A 624 50.53 -8.98 8.32
C SER A 624 49.93 -9.34 9.71
N LYS A 625 48.61 -9.33 9.84
CA LYS A 625 47.92 -9.58 11.11
C LYS A 625 47.90 -11.08 11.44
N ASN A 626 48.08 -11.41 12.71
CA ASN A 626 47.97 -12.78 13.21
C ASN A 626 46.55 -13.34 13.02
N LEU A 627 46.43 -14.66 12.86
CA LEU A 627 45.17 -15.38 12.68
C LEU A 627 44.10 -15.02 13.73
N LYS A 628 44.47 -14.94 15.02
CA LYS A 628 43.53 -14.54 16.10
C LYS A 628 43.01 -13.11 15.94
N LYS A 629 43.80 -12.19 15.40
CA LYS A 629 43.36 -10.81 15.15
C LYS A 629 42.42 -10.74 13.95
N ASN A 630 42.68 -11.52 12.89
CA ASN A 630 41.78 -11.63 11.75
C ASN A 630 40.43 -12.24 12.15
N GLU A 631 40.45 -13.22 13.06
CA GLU A 631 39.23 -13.79 13.66
C GLU A 631 38.44 -12.74 14.42
N GLN A 632 39.08 -11.96 15.29
CA GLN A 632 38.41 -10.87 16.00
C GLN A 632 37.88 -9.78 15.05
N ASP A 633 38.63 -9.44 14.00
CA ASP A 633 38.19 -8.48 12.98
C ASP A 633 36.92 -8.96 12.26
N LEU A 634 36.83 -10.26 11.96
CA LEU A 634 35.63 -10.87 11.38
C LEU A 634 34.45 -10.82 12.35
N VAL A 635 34.65 -11.17 13.62
CA VAL A 635 33.59 -11.07 14.65
C VAL A 635 33.06 -9.66 14.75
N ASN A 636 33.94 -8.66 14.80
CA ASN A 636 33.52 -7.25 14.83
C ASN A 636 32.76 -6.86 13.54
N CYS A 637 33.13 -7.41 12.38
CA CYS A 637 32.39 -7.20 11.13
C CYS A 637 31.00 -7.86 11.16
N ILE A 638 30.84 -9.01 11.83
CA ILE A 638 29.55 -9.66 12.04
C ILE A 638 28.66 -8.80 12.96
N GLU A 639 29.22 -8.20 14.00
CA GLU A 639 28.50 -7.25 14.86
C GLU A 639 28.07 -5.98 14.09
N ASP A 640 28.98 -5.43 13.28
CA ASP A 640 28.69 -4.31 12.37
C ASP A 640 27.57 -4.69 11.39
N GLN A 641 27.56 -5.94 10.89
CA GLN A 641 26.51 -6.46 10.01
C GLN A 641 25.15 -6.55 10.71
N ILE A 642 25.10 -7.12 11.91
CA ILE A 642 23.86 -7.20 12.72
C ILE A 642 23.31 -5.81 12.99
N THR A 643 24.19 -4.87 13.33
CA THR A 643 23.85 -3.47 13.53
C THR A 643 23.29 -2.83 12.26
N LEU A 644 23.88 -3.12 11.10
CA LEU A 644 23.38 -2.65 9.80
C LEU A 644 21.98 -3.22 9.46
N TYR A 645 21.71 -4.49 9.77
CA TYR A 645 20.37 -5.07 9.61
C TYR A 645 19.34 -4.40 10.53
N SER A 646 19.70 -4.12 11.79
CA SER A 646 18.82 -3.40 12.71
C SER A 646 18.51 -1.97 12.22
N LEU A 647 19.49 -1.31 11.60
CA LEU A 647 19.31 -0.01 10.96
C LEU A 647 18.34 -0.10 9.77
N LEU A 648 18.50 -1.11 8.91
CA LEU A 648 17.63 -1.34 7.76
C LEU A 648 16.18 -1.58 8.20
N GLU A 649 15.96 -2.42 9.21
CA GLU A 649 14.63 -2.69 9.78
C GLU A 649 14.00 -1.42 10.34
N LEU A 650 14.76 -0.65 11.13
CA LEU A 650 14.29 0.62 11.70
C LEU A 650 13.86 1.60 10.59
N ILE A 651 14.67 1.75 9.55
CA ILE A 651 14.38 2.59 8.38
C ILE A 651 13.15 2.09 7.64
N GLN A 652 13.04 0.78 7.40
CA GLN A 652 11.87 0.19 6.74
C GLN A 652 10.58 0.53 7.49
N THR A 653 10.58 0.44 8.83
CA THR A 653 9.39 0.85 9.61
C THR A 653 9.03 2.32 9.47
N MET A 654 10.03 3.21 9.34
CA MET A 654 9.83 4.65 9.20
C MET A 654 9.34 5.06 7.81
N ILE A 655 9.85 4.43 6.74
CA ILE A 655 9.56 4.86 5.36
C ILE A 655 8.42 4.05 4.71
N SER A 656 8.09 2.86 5.20
CA SER A 656 7.17 1.92 4.52
C SER A 656 5.82 2.56 4.18
N TYR A 657 5.08 3.08 5.16
CA TYR A 657 3.76 3.68 4.92
C TYR A 657 3.80 5.05 4.23
N PRO A 658 4.70 6.00 4.59
CA PRO A 658 4.81 7.27 3.85
C PRO A 658 5.12 7.09 2.35
N VAL A 659 5.99 6.13 2.01
CA VAL A 659 6.32 5.81 0.62
C VAL A 659 5.15 5.13 -0.10
N MET A 660 4.31 4.36 0.61
CA MET A 660 3.07 3.82 0.03
C MET A 660 2.14 4.95 -0.44
N VAL A 661 1.88 5.92 0.45
CA VAL A 661 1.05 7.10 0.13
C VAL A 661 1.65 7.86 -1.06
N GLN A 662 2.98 7.98 -1.10
CA GLN A 662 3.69 8.61 -2.21
C GLN A 662 3.44 7.90 -3.54
N PHE A 663 3.64 6.58 -3.62
CA PHE A 663 3.44 5.82 -4.86
C PHE A 663 2.00 5.85 -5.38
N LEU A 664 1.00 5.86 -4.49
CA LEU A 664 -0.41 5.99 -4.88
C LEU A 664 -0.70 7.33 -5.55
N VAL A 665 -0.11 8.41 -5.04
CA VAL A 665 -0.42 9.77 -5.47
C VAL A 665 0.36 10.19 -6.72
N ILE A 666 1.61 9.74 -6.88
CA ILE A 666 2.45 10.10 -8.01
C ILE A 666 1.84 9.71 -9.35
N GLY A 667 1.24 8.51 -9.46
CA GLY A 667 0.65 8.04 -10.70
C GLY A 667 -0.47 8.98 -11.18
N VAL A 668 -1.38 9.34 -10.27
CA VAL A 668 -2.48 10.26 -10.53
C VAL A 668 -1.93 11.65 -10.87
N ASN A 669 -1.07 12.21 -10.02
CA ASN A 669 -0.53 13.55 -10.23
C ASN A 669 0.22 13.67 -11.56
N THR A 670 1.05 12.70 -11.91
CA THR A 670 1.84 12.71 -13.15
C THR A 670 0.91 12.71 -14.36
N ALA A 671 -0.11 11.84 -14.36
CA ALA A 671 -1.00 11.70 -15.50
C ALA A 671 -1.89 12.94 -15.69
N VAL A 672 -2.48 13.44 -14.61
CA VAL A 672 -3.34 14.63 -14.61
C VAL A 672 -2.53 15.88 -15.01
N THR A 673 -1.30 16.01 -14.52
CA THR A 673 -0.39 17.11 -14.89
C THR A 673 -0.01 17.05 -16.37
N LEU A 674 0.34 15.86 -16.89
CA LEU A 674 0.70 15.68 -18.29
C LEU A 674 -0.47 16.00 -19.24
N PHE A 675 -1.67 15.61 -18.83
CA PHE A 675 -2.91 15.93 -19.55
C PHE A 675 -3.21 17.42 -19.56
N GLY A 676 -3.15 18.10 -18.40
CA GLY A 676 -3.28 19.55 -18.34
C GLY A 676 -2.30 20.27 -19.26
N LEU A 677 -1.01 19.89 -19.19
CA LEU A 677 0.07 20.48 -19.98
C LEU A 677 -0.16 20.40 -21.50
N ILE A 678 -0.67 19.27 -22.00
CA ILE A 678 -0.85 19.02 -23.44
C ILE A 678 -2.23 19.52 -23.93
N PHE A 679 -3.26 19.30 -23.11
CA PHE A 679 -4.65 19.74 -23.16
C PHE A 679 -4.88 21.20 -23.51
N TYR A 680 -4.43 22.00 -22.55
CA TYR A 680 -5.15 23.19 -22.16
C TYR A 680 -4.21 24.35 -21.84
N VAL A 681 -2.93 24.06 -21.64
CA VAL A 681 -1.94 25.08 -21.32
C VAL A 681 -1.46 25.77 -22.59
N GLU A 682 -1.99 26.95 -22.85
CA GLU A 682 -1.56 27.81 -23.96
C GLU A 682 -0.46 28.80 -23.54
N ALA A 683 -0.56 29.37 -22.33
CA ALA A 683 0.36 30.39 -21.84
C ALA A 683 1.75 29.83 -21.48
N LEU A 684 2.81 30.57 -21.86
CA LEU A 684 4.20 30.15 -21.60
C LEU A 684 4.51 30.02 -20.11
N SER A 685 4.00 30.93 -19.26
CA SER A 685 4.16 30.90 -17.80
C SER A 685 3.65 29.60 -17.21
N ASP A 686 2.48 29.18 -17.66
CA ASP A 686 1.80 28.00 -17.14
C ASP A 686 2.49 26.74 -17.67
N ARG A 687 2.98 26.74 -18.93
CA ARG A 687 3.80 25.62 -19.44
C ARG A 687 5.05 25.41 -18.59
N ILE A 688 5.73 26.50 -18.22
CA ILE A 688 6.90 26.44 -17.34
C ILE A 688 6.51 25.87 -15.98
N PHE A 689 5.37 26.26 -15.40
CA PHE A 689 4.83 25.69 -14.17
C PHE A 689 4.65 24.16 -14.26
N TYR A 690 3.88 23.69 -15.23
CA TYR A 690 3.57 22.27 -15.37
C TYR A 690 4.83 21.43 -15.65
N VAL A 691 5.77 21.93 -16.46
CA VAL A 691 7.06 21.26 -16.72
C VAL A 691 7.92 21.20 -15.46
N CYS A 692 8.04 22.31 -14.71
CA CYS A 692 8.75 22.31 -13.43
C CYS A 692 8.11 21.35 -12.42
N PHE A 693 6.78 21.26 -12.40
CA PHE A 693 6.04 20.37 -11.52
C PHE A 693 6.26 18.88 -11.89
N LEU A 694 6.25 18.52 -13.17
CA LEU A 694 6.59 17.17 -13.64
C LEU A 694 8.04 16.77 -13.31
N LEU A 695 8.99 17.70 -13.47
CA LEU A 695 10.39 17.48 -13.09
C LEU A 695 10.53 17.27 -11.58
N ALA A 696 9.81 18.04 -10.77
CA ALA A 696 9.80 17.89 -9.33
C ALA A 696 9.21 16.52 -8.90
N ILE A 697 8.10 16.09 -9.51
CA ILE A 697 7.49 14.77 -9.27
C ILE A 697 8.43 13.63 -9.66
N THR A 698 9.18 13.80 -10.75
CA THR A 698 10.19 12.82 -11.17
C THR A 698 11.34 12.77 -10.17
N LEU A 699 11.83 13.94 -9.74
CA LEU A 699 12.94 14.07 -8.79
C LEU A 699 12.61 13.54 -7.39
N GLN A 700 11.37 13.63 -6.91
CA GLN A 700 11.00 13.02 -5.63
C GLN A 700 10.92 11.49 -5.69
N THR A 701 10.60 10.92 -6.85
CA THR A 701 10.30 9.48 -6.97
C THR A 701 11.52 8.67 -7.42
N TYR A 702 12.26 9.17 -8.41
CA TYR A 702 13.37 8.44 -9.01
C TYR A 702 14.50 8.14 -8.00
N PRO A 703 15.04 9.10 -7.24
CA PRO A 703 16.10 8.84 -6.28
C PRO A 703 15.67 7.84 -5.21
N LEU A 704 14.42 7.90 -4.75
CA LEU A 704 13.86 6.95 -3.79
C LEU A 704 13.92 5.52 -4.33
N CYS A 705 13.39 5.27 -5.52
CA CYS A 705 13.40 3.95 -6.15
C CYS A 705 14.81 3.49 -6.53
N TYR A 706 15.66 4.40 -6.99
CA TYR A 706 17.04 4.11 -7.34
C TYR A 706 17.86 3.68 -6.12
N TYR A 707 17.79 4.42 -5.00
CA TYR A 707 18.50 4.02 -3.78
C TYR A 707 17.89 2.80 -3.12
N GLY A 708 16.60 2.54 -3.27
CA GLY A 708 15.98 1.27 -2.89
C GLY A 708 16.61 0.07 -3.62
N SER A 709 16.70 0.14 -4.95
CA SER A 709 17.43 -0.86 -5.76
C SER A 709 18.91 -0.95 -5.39
N LYS A 710 19.55 0.20 -5.11
CA LYS A 710 20.97 0.23 -4.73
C LYS A 710 21.22 -0.45 -3.39
N VAL A 711 20.32 -0.30 -2.40
CA VAL A 711 20.40 -1.01 -1.13
C VAL A 711 20.37 -2.51 -1.36
N GLN A 712 19.40 -3.01 -2.14
CA GLN A 712 19.33 -4.43 -2.50
C GLN A 712 20.64 -4.94 -3.12
N ALA A 713 21.16 -4.24 -4.13
CA ALA A 713 22.42 -4.59 -4.78
C ALA A 713 23.63 -4.54 -3.81
N SER A 714 23.66 -3.58 -2.88
CA SER A 714 24.74 -3.49 -1.89
C SER A 714 24.75 -4.68 -0.93
N PHE A 715 23.57 -5.17 -0.53
CA PHE A 715 23.45 -6.36 0.30
C PHE A 715 23.77 -7.65 -0.47
N GLU A 716 23.53 -7.68 -1.78
CA GLU A 716 23.99 -8.77 -2.65
C GLU A 716 25.53 -8.79 -2.76
N ASP A 717 26.16 -7.63 -2.99
CA ASP A 717 27.63 -7.50 -3.00
C ASP A 717 28.27 -7.91 -1.66
N LEU A 718 27.56 -7.70 -0.54
CA LEU A 718 28.02 -8.10 0.79
C LEU A 718 28.22 -9.61 0.89
N HIS A 719 27.40 -10.41 0.20
CA HIS A 719 27.58 -11.85 0.12
C HIS A 719 28.91 -12.21 -0.53
N TYR A 720 29.22 -11.61 -1.69
CA TYR A 720 30.47 -11.85 -2.42
C TYR A 720 31.70 -11.37 -1.67
N ALA A 721 31.58 -10.29 -0.89
CA ALA A 721 32.68 -9.72 -0.11
C ALA A 721 33.29 -10.72 0.89
N VAL A 722 32.46 -11.62 1.44
CA VAL A 722 32.88 -12.66 2.38
C VAL A 722 33.91 -13.61 1.73
N PHE A 723 33.64 -14.01 0.48
CA PHE A 723 34.53 -14.87 -0.31
C PHE A 723 35.78 -14.15 -0.82
N CYS A 724 35.75 -12.83 -0.89
CA CYS A 724 36.91 -12.03 -1.28
C CYS A 724 37.98 -11.94 -0.18
N SER A 725 37.64 -12.23 1.09
CA SER A 725 38.63 -12.31 2.18
C SER A 725 39.64 -13.45 1.95
N ASN A 726 40.83 -13.39 2.53
CA ASN A 726 41.81 -14.49 2.42
C ASN A 726 41.43 -15.67 3.36
N TRP A 727 40.24 -16.24 3.18
CA TRP A 727 39.60 -17.19 4.09
C TRP A 727 40.25 -18.58 4.09
N VAL A 728 40.92 -18.97 2.99
CA VAL A 728 41.53 -20.30 2.82
C VAL A 728 42.64 -20.53 3.85
N ASP A 729 43.47 -19.52 4.07
CA ASP A 729 44.62 -19.56 4.98
C ASP A 729 44.26 -19.23 6.44
N GLN A 730 42.97 -19.04 6.77
CA GLN A 730 42.55 -18.67 8.13
C GLN A 730 42.27 -19.88 9.06
N SER A 731 42.13 -19.59 10.35
CA SER A 731 41.79 -20.57 11.38
C SER A 731 40.49 -21.33 11.06
N ALA A 732 40.34 -22.54 11.60
CA ALA A 732 39.08 -23.30 11.47
C ALA A 732 37.89 -22.51 12.05
N THR A 733 38.09 -21.78 13.14
CA THR A 733 37.08 -20.91 13.76
C THR A 733 36.67 -19.77 12.84
N TYR A 734 37.62 -19.08 12.21
CA TYR A 734 37.33 -18.04 11.21
C TYR A 734 36.46 -18.60 10.08
N ARG A 735 36.84 -19.76 9.52
CA ARG A 735 36.07 -20.42 8.45
C ARG A 735 34.66 -20.78 8.90
N GLY A 736 34.49 -21.22 10.14
CA GLY A 736 33.16 -21.44 10.74
C GLY A 736 32.30 -20.17 10.79
N TYR A 737 32.85 -19.06 11.31
CA TYR A 737 32.14 -17.77 11.35
C TYR A 737 31.85 -17.20 9.95
N MET A 738 32.78 -17.36 9.02
CA MET A 738 32.63 -16.96 7.63
C MET A 738 31.49 -17.72 6.94
N LEU A 739 31.36 -19.04 7.17
CA LEU A 739 30.24 -19.81 6.65
C LEU A 739 28.89 -19.31 7.20
N ILE A 740 28.80 -19.05 8.50
CA ILE A 740 27.58 -18.49 9.12
C ILE A 740 27.25 -17.12 8.51
N LEU A 741 28.25 -16.25 8.36
CA LEU A 741 28.10 -14.94 7.74
C LEU A 741 27.63 -15.05 6.27
N SER A 742 28.20 -16.00 5.52
CA SER A 742 27.81 -16.30 4.13
C SER A 742 26.36 -16.76 4.05
N GLU A 743 25.90 -17.66 4.91
CA GLU A 743 24.49 -18.08 4.93
C GLU A 743 23.55 -16.92 5.30
N ARG A 744 23.92 -16.09 6.28
CA ARG A 744 23.12 -14.92 6.67
C ARG A 744 22.98 -13.88 5.54
N THR A 745 24.02 -13.71 4.73
CA THR A 745 24.03 -12.75 3.61
C THR A 745 23.22 -13.20 2.39
N LYS A 746 22.84 -14.49 2.29
CA LYS A 746 22.00 -14.98 1.19
C LYS A 746 20.57 -14.42 1.18
N ARG A 747 20.09 -13.90 2.32
CA ARG A 747 18.74 -13.33 2.40
C ARG A 747 18.69 -12.03 1.61
N GLU A 748 17.93 -12.02 0.53
CA GLU A 748 17.67 -10.81 -0.25
C GLU A 748 16.99 -9.72 0.59
N GLN A 749 17.55 -8.51 0.55
CA GLN A 749 17.05 -7.36 1.30
C GLN A 749 16.24 -6.45 0.38
N ILE A 750 14.98 -6.84 0.13
CA ILE A 750 14.03 -6.02 -0.63
C ILE A 750 13.19 -5.20 0.35
N LEU A 751 13.22 -3.89 0.19
CA LEU A 751 12.40 -2.97 0.97
C LEU A 751 11.01 -2.85 0.35
N PHE A 752 9.97 -2.95 1.18
CA PHE A 752 8.59 -2.82 0.74
C PHE A 752 7.94 -1.57 1.35
N ALA A 753 7.33 -0.76 0.49
CA ALA A 753 6.36 0.25 0.89
C ALA A 753 5.05 -0.44 1.25
N GLY A 754 4.47 -0.09 2.40
CA GLY A 754 3.24 -0.65 2.97
C GLY A 754 3.20 -2.18 3.05
N ASN A 755 4.36 -2.86 2.99
CA ASN A 755 4.49 -4.32 2.80
C ASN A 755 3.86 -4.86 1.50
N LEU A 756 3.68 -4.01 0.47
CA LEU A 756 3.06 -4.38 -0.80
C LEU A 756 3.92 -4.09 -2.02
N VAL A 757 4.45 -2.86 -2.08
CA VAL A 757 5.09 -2.35 -3.29
C VAL A 757 6.59 -2.30 -3.04
N PRO A 758 7.43 -3.00 -3.82
CA PRO A 758 8.87 -2.93 -3.63
C PRO A 758 9.36 -1.50 -3.90
N ILE A 759 10.19 -0.97 -3.00
CA ILE A 759 10.90 0.30 -3.21
C ILE A 759 12.06 0.02 -4.16
N HIS A 760 11.74 -0.03 -5.46
CA HIS A 760 12.64 -0.49 -6.50
C HIS A 760 12.42 0.32 -7.79
N LEU A 761 13.43 0.40 -8.65
CA LEU A 761 13.37 1.10 -9.94
C LEU A 761 12.24 0.56 -10.85
N SER A 762 11.93 -0.73 -10.75
CA SER A 762 10.80 -1.35 -11.47
C SER A 762 9.45 -0.71 -11.11
N THR A 763 9.27 -0.29 -9.86
CA THR A 763 8.07 0.43 -9.39
C THR A 763 7.99 1.82 -10.01
N PHE A 764 9.11 2.56 -10.07
CA PHE A 764 9.14 3.86 -10.75
C PHE A 764 8.75 3.73 -12.23
N VAL A 765 9.30 2.73 -12.93
CA VAL A 765 8.94 2.44 -14.33
C VAL A 765 7.46 2.06 -14.44
N ALA A 766 6.93 1.26 -13.51
CA ALA A 766 5.52 0.91 -13.49
C ALA A 766 4.61 2.14 -13.27
N CYS A 767 4.98 3.05 -12.37
CA CYS A 767 4.28 4.31 -12.15
C CYS A 767 4.30 5.19 -13.41
N CYS A 768 5.45 5.31 -14.08
CA CYS A 768 5.56 6.07 -15.33
C CYS A 768 4.70 5.47 -16.44
N LYS A 769 4.71 4.13 -16.60
CA LYS A 769 3.86 3.43 -17.56
C LYS A 769 2.38 3.63 -17.25
N GLY A 770 1.98 3.49 -16.00
CA GLY A 770 0.60 3.73 -15.55
C GLY A 770 0.16 5.17 -15.80
N ALA A 771 1.01 6.15 -15.51
CA ALA A 771 0.73 7.55 -15.79
C ALA A 771 0.61 7.85 -17.28
N TYR A 772 1.48 7.27 -18.12
CA TYR A 772 1.41 7.38 -19.57
C TYR A 772 0.12 6.77 -20.13
N SER A 773 -0.25 5.56 -19.69
CA SER A 773 -1.50 4.92 -20.11
C SER A 773 -2.73 5.77 -19.71
N PHE A 774 -2.73 6.33 -18.50
CA PHE A 774 -3.82 7.19 -18.03
C PHE A 774 -3.88 8.49 -18.83
N PHE A 775 -2.71 9.08 -19.12
CA PHE A 775 -2.60 10.22 -20.02
C PHE A 775 -3.13 9.92 -21.42
N THR A 776 -2.72 8.82 -22.06
CA THR A 776 -3.18 8.47 -23.42
C THR A 776 -4.68 8.29 -23.48
N LEU A 777 -5.29 7.72 -22.42
CA LEU A 777 -6.74 7.58 -22.32
C LEU A 777 -7.46 8.93 -22.26
N MET A 778 -6.93 9.88 -21.50
CA MET A 778 -7.52 11.23 -21.46
C MET A 778 -7.24 12.00 -22.75
N ALA A 779 -6.09 11.78 -23.38
CA ALA A 779 -5.66 12.44 -24.60
C ALA A 779 -6.51 12.08 -25.82
N ASP A 780 -6.86 10.80 -25.94
CA ASP A 780 -7.69 10.29 -27.03
C ASP A 780 -9.10 10.91 -27.03
N ARG A 781 -9.59 11.29 -25.84
CA ARG A 781 -10.87 11.97 -25.63
C ARG A 781 -10.89 13.42 -26.15
N ASP A 782 -9.85 14.22 -25.90
CA ASP A 782 -9.82 15.64 -26.27
C ASP A 782 -9.37 15.88 -27.73
N GLY A 783 -8.66 14.93 -28.33
CA GLY A 783 -8.38 14.92 -29.77
C GLY A 783 -9.65 15.01 -30.63
N GLN A 784 -10.78 14.47 -30.16
CA GLN A 784 -12.07 14.55 -30.87
C GLN A 784 -12.76 15.92 -30.76
N GLY A 785 -12.46 16.73 -29.73
CA GLY A 785 -13.08 18.05 -29.50
C GLY A 785 -12.39 19.20 -30.25
N VAL A 786 -11.08 19.11 -30.47
CA VAL A 786 -10.29 20.19 -31.10
C VAL A 786 -10.41 20.19 -32.63
N PHE A 787 -10.62 19.03 -33.26
CA PHE A 787 -10.83 18.96 -34.72
C PHE A 787 -12.27 19.30 -35.16
N SER A 788 -13.26 19.20 -34.27
CA SER A 788 -14.67 19.57 -34.57
C SER A 788 -14.89 21.10 -34.64
N LYS A 789 -14.05 21.91 -33.97
CA LYS A 789 -14.19 23.39 -33.95
C LYS A 789 -13.46 24.14 -35.07
N ARG A 790 -12.74 23.47 -35.97
CA ARG A 790 -12.03 24.13 -37.09
C ARG A 790 -12.79 24.15 -38.42
N ASP A 791 -13.91 23.44 -38.54
CA ASP A 791 -14.69 23.37 -39.78
C ASP A 791 -16.05 24.09 -39.65
N HIS A 792 -15.99 25.41 -39.43
CA HIS A 792 -17.09 26.28 -39.85
C HIS A 792 -16.55 27.24 -40.92
N PRO A 793 -16.88 27.03 -42.22
CA PRO A 793 -16.57 28.02 -43.23
C PRO A 793 -17.45 29.23 -42.95
N THR A 794 -16.80 30.35 -42.62
CA THR A 794 -17.39 31.68 -42.66
C THR A 794 -17.96 31.94 -44.05
N LYS A 795 -19.27 31.73 -44.22
CA LYS A 795 -20.01 32.28 -45.34
C LYS A 795 -20.09 33.80 -45.13
N VAL A 796 -19.21 34.51 -45.82
CA VAL A 796 -19.42 35.91 -46.17
C VAL A 796 -20.40 35.94 -47.35
N SER A 797 -21.55 36.57 -47.18
CA SER A 797 -22.39 37.02 -48.29
C SER A 797 -23.03 38.36 -47.91
N PHE A 798 -22.94 39.28 -48.86
CA PHE A 798 -23.51 40.63 -48.90
C PHE A 798 -24.97 40.73 -48.44
#